data_AF-A0A022QZB9-F1
#
_entry.id   AF-A0A022QZB9-F1
#
_cell.length_a   1.000
_cell.length_b   1.000
_cell.length_c   1.000
_cell.angle_alpha   90.00
_cell.angle_beta   90.00
_cell.angle_gamma   90.00
#
_symmetry.space_group_name_H-M   'P 1'
#
loop_
_entity.id
_entity.type
_entity.pdbx_description
1 polymer ?
#
loop_
_entity_poly.entity_id
_entity_poly.type
_entity_poly.pdbx_seq_one_letter_code
_entity_poly.pdbx_strand_id
1 'polypeptide(L)'
;MINDMMMITNNSKYASTSSTNINNIQIIKQLGQGGGWGQHASIIFIFSNKKYSSLSSSSSTVTAASTSSSSSSSSTVNKIQVNRIPTSQFSNNNSKSNLTTTPLVKVKHPLPYFHFLVSNRSSSPIMAAMNGSSSSTTPPNSFTTSNHLRHVESMSTLPSGAGPIPKLNALILGESLASEEDDLVLPSHDFSAQAHVSSPHKYLDMYKSSIEDPAGFWSGIASQFYWKHKWAHPVYSENLDIRKGRINIEWFKGGITNICYNCLDTIIAAGNGEKIAIYWEGNEPGVDASLTYNQLLHRVCQLANYLKDIGVRKGDAVLIYLPMLMELPIAMLACARIGAVHSVVFAGFSSESLVQRIMDCKPKIVITCNAVQRGSKTIHLKDIVDTALTHSSLSGATVDVCLTYENESALKKENTKWVEGRDTWWQDVVPKYPATCDVEWVDAEDPLFLLYTSGSTGKPKGVLHTTGGYMVYTATTFKYAFDYKQSDIYWCTADCGWITGHSYVTYGPLLNGATVVVFEGAPNYPDFGRCWDIVDKYKVSIFYTAPTLVRSLMREGDEHVTRYSRKSLRVLGSVGEPINPSAWRWFFNLVGDSRCPISDTWWQTETGGFMITPLPGAWPQKPGSATFPFFGVQPVIVDEKGAELEGECSGYLCVKGSWPGAFRTLYGDHERYETTYFSAFPGYYFSGDGCSRDKDGYHWLTVDIALALQKWNLPWWHTPIVLKLLLLVLSMRLKGREYMHSLLWLKAFLTVMISGKVL
;
A
#
# COMPACT_ATOMS: atom_id res chain seq x y z
N MET A 1 7.42 -58.00 -17.75
CA MET A 1 6.13 -58.03 -18.46
C MET A 1 5.72 -56.60 -18.74
N ILE A 2 5.22 -56.23 -19.92
CA ILE A 2 5.33 -56.91 -21.23
C ILE A 2 5.25 -55.83 -22.32
N ASN A 3 5.72 -56.12 -23.52
CA ASN A 3 5.58 -55.21 -24.67
C ASN A 3 4.10 -55.03 -25.03
N ASP A 4 3.76 -53.90 -25.66
CA ASP A 4 2.75 -53.74 -26.74
C ASP A 4 2.08 -52.36 -26.70
N MET A 5 2.82 -51.34 -27.12
CA MET A 5 2.22 -50.09 -27.61
C MET A 5 3.10 -49.44 -28.69
N MET A 6 3.36 -50.21 -29.75
CA MET A 6 4.03 -49.75 -30.97
C MET A 6 3.23 -50.21 -32.20
N MET A 7 3.39 -49.50 -33.32
CA MET A 7 2.68 -49.66 -34.61
C MET A 7 1.27 -49.05 -34.68
N ILE A 8 0.85 -48.75 -35.93
CA ILE A 8 -0.24 -47.84 -36.33
C ILE A 8 0.09 -46.38 -35.95
N THR A 9 0.54 -45.50 -36.86
CA THR A 9 0.71 -45.60 -38.33
C THR A 9 1.85 -44.70 -38.82
N ASN A 10 2.63 -45.19 -39.79
CA ASN A 10 3.50 -44.34 -40.63
C ASN A 10 2.70 -43.90 -41.87
N ASN A 11 2.69 -42.60 -42.20
CA ASN A 11 2.80 -42.11 -43.60
C ASN A 11 2.74 -40.58 -43.74
N SER A 12 3.90 -39.96 -44.03
CA SER A 12 4.04 -38.87 -45.00
C SER A 12 5.52 -38.61 -45.30
N LYS A 13 5.92 -38.62 -46.57
CA LYS A 13 7.28 -38.26 -47.02
C LYS A 13 7.27 -36.88 -47.69
N TYR A 14 8.36 -36.13 -47.54
CA TYR A 14 9.13 -35.31 -48.53
C TYR A 14 10.08 -34.41 -47.69
N ALA A 15 11.40 -34.63 -47.74
CA ALA A 15 12.38 -33.95 -48.61
C ALA A 15 12.60 -32.45 -48.25
N SER A 16 13.82 -31.91 -48.15
CA SER A 16 15.18 -32.45 -48.39
C SER A 16 16.29 -31.63 -47.69
N THR A 17 17.53 -32.17 -47.65
CA THR A 17 18.85 -31.46 -47.62
C THR A 17 19.19 -30.44 -46.48
N SER A 18 20.44 -30.27 -46.00
CA SER A 18 21.62 -31.15 -45.77
C SER A 18 22.81 -30.33 -45.24
N SER A 19 23.55 -30.82 -44.22
CA SER A 19 24.93 -30.39 -43.83
C SER A 19 25.09 -28.94 -43.26
N THR A 20 26.12 -28.56 -42.45
CA THR A 20 27.31 -29.30 -41.95
C THR A 20 27.82 -28.76 -40.58
N ASN A 21 28.46 -29.64 -39.80
CA ASN A 21 29.56 -29.45 -38.82
C ASN A 21 29.60 -28.30 -37.79
N ILE A 22 29.78 -28.72 -36.53
CA ILE A 22 30.47 -28.00 -35.45
C ILE A 22 31.91 -28.54 -35.36
N ASN A 23 32.93 -27.66 -35.19
CA ASN A 23 34.09 -27.87 -34.27
C ASN A 23 35.21 -26.83 -34.44
N ASN A 24 35.79 -26.42 -33.29
CA ASN A 24 37.21 -26.07 -33.01
C ASN A 24 37.42 -24.73 -32.27
N ILE A 25 37.63 -24.81 -30.95
CA ILE A 25 38.56 -23.94 -30.21
C ILE A 25 39.35 -24.85 -29.25
N GLN A 26 40.68 -24.67 -29.18
CA GLN A 26 41.57 -25.44 -28.31
C GLN A 26 41.68 -24.84 -26.91
N ILE A 27 41.92 -25.68 -25.90
CA ILE A 27 42.36 -25.25 -24.57
C ILE A 27 43.88 -25.41 -24.50
N ILE A 28 44.59 -24.31 -24.21
CA ILE A 28 46.00 -24.35 -23.79
C ILE A 28 46.04 -24.23 -22.27
N LYS A 29 46.84 -25.09 -21.63
CA LYS A 29 47.02 -25.16 -20.18
C LYS A 29 48.52 -25.21 -19.90
N GLN A 30 49.03 -24.32 -19.06
CA GLN A 30 50.43 -24.32 -18.65
C GLN A 30 50.52 -24.22 -17.12
N LEU A 31 51.50 -24.91 -16.54
CA LEU A 31 51.73 -25.01 -15.10
C LEU A 31 53.03 -24.29 -14.72
N GLY A 32 53.02 -23.62 -13.57
CA GLY A 32 54.20 -23.06 -12.91
C GLY A 32 54.03 -23.19 -11.40
N GLN A 33 55.10 -23.49 -10.68
CA GLN A 33 55.09 -23.69 -9.22
C GLN A 33 55.68 -22.47 -8.49
N GLY A 34 55.24 -22.26 -7.23
CA GLY A 34 56.10 -21.63 -6.21
C GLY A 34 55.50 -20.48 -5.41
N GLY A 35 55.21 -20.75 -4.13
CA GLY A 35 55.44 -19.80 -3.03
C GLY A 35 54.42 -18.70 -2.74
N GLY A 36 53.82 -18.77 -1.53
CA GLY A 36 53.68 -17.60 -0.65
C GLY A 36 52.45 -16.70 -0.78
N TRP A 37 51.63 -16.71 0.29
CA TRP A 37 50.92 -15.56 0.87
C TRP A 37 50.29 -14.47 -0.04
N GLY A 38 48.96 -14.60 -0.25
CA GLY A 38 48.05 -13.48 0.05
C GLY A 38 47.48 -12.63 -1.09
N GLN A 39 46.31 -12.05 -0.78
CA GLN A 39 45.53 -11.04 -1.52
C GLN A 39 44.83 -11.47 -2.82
N HIS A 40 43.66 -10.86 -3.06
CA HIS A 40 42.86 -11.00 -4.27
C HIS A 40 43.40 -10.09 -5.38
N ALA A 41 43.64 -10.64 -6.58
CA ALA A 41 43.97 -9.85 -7.76
C ALA A 41 42.71 -9.52 -8.57
N SER A 42 42.44 -8.23 -8.79
CA SER A 42 41.37 -7.76 -9.68
C SER A 42 41.78 -7.91 -11.15
N ILE A 43 40.86 -8.39 -12.00
CA ILE A 43 41.05 -8.38 -13.47
C ILE A 43 40.27 -7.21 -14.07
N ILE A 44 40.99 -6.30 -14.71
CA ILE A 44 40.44 -5.16 -15.46
C ILE A 44 40.24 -5.58 -16.92
N PHE A 45 39.05 -5.31 -17.47
CA PHE A 45 38.82 -5.39 -18.92
C PHE A 45 38.74 -3.98 -19.53
N ILE A 46 39.72 -3.65 -20.36
CA ILE A 46 39.77 -2.40 -21.13
C ILE A 46 39.06 -2.62 -22.47
N PHE A 47 37.93 -1.94 -22.69
CA PHE A 47 37.25 -1.97 -23.99
C PHE A 47 37.80 -0.88 -24.93
N SER A 48 38.68 -1.30 -25.84
CA SER A 48 39.17 -0.46 -26.94
C SER A 48 38.11 -0.37 -28.04
N ASN A 49 37.55 0.84 -28.24
CA ASN A 49 36.45 1.05 -29.17
C ASN A 49 36.98 1.51 -30.55
N LYS A 50 37.21 0.56 -31.47
CA LYS A 50 37.56 0.85 -32.87
C LYS A 50 36.48 0.37 -33.83
N LYS A 51 36.08 1.28 -34.73
CA LYS A 51 35.10 1.07 -35.79
C LYS A 51 35.51 -0.08 -36.72
N TYR A 52 34.52 -0.82 -37.21
CA TYR A 52 34.60 -1.46 -38.53
C TYR A 52 33.66 -0.77 -39.50
N SER A 53 34.19 -0.46 -40.69
CA SER A 53 33.45 0.01 -41.85
C SER A 53 33.53 -1.04 -42.95
N SER A 54 32.40 -1.37 -43.57
CA SER A 54 32.37 -2.06 -44.87
C SER A 54 32.11 -1.05 -45.98
N LEU A 55 32.80 -1.22 -47.10
CA LEU A 55 32.60 -0.40 -48.29
C LEU A 55 31.47 -0.99 -49.14
N SER A 56 30.73 -0.11 -49.80
CA SER A 56 30.35 -0.33 -51.20
C SER A 56 30.57 0.97 -51.96
N SER A 57 30.90 0.89 -53.25
CA SER A 57 31.45 2.00 -54.03
C SER A 57 30.59 2.34 -55.23
N SER A 58 30.36 3.64 -55.48
CA SER A 58 30.38 4.21 -56.83
C SER A 58 30.51 5.74 -56.79
N SER A 59 30.93 6.27 -57.94
CA SER A 59 31.01 7.66 -58.39
C SER A 59 29.76 8.53 -58.08
N SER A 60 29.81 9.87 -58.08
CA SER A 60 30.56 10.71 -59.03
C SER A 60 30.89 12.15 -58.55
N THR A 61 32.03 12.66 -59.03
CA THR A 61 32.28 14.02 -59.55
C THR A 61 31.97 15.31 -58.74
N VAL A 62 33.04 16.11 -58.57
CA VAL A 62 33.18 17.54 -59.01
C VAL A 62 32.78 18.70 -58.05
N THR A 63 33.83 19.29 -57.43
CA THR A 63 34.08 20.74 -57.13
C THR A 63 33.12 21.58 -56.27
N ALA A 64 33.51 22.71 -55.67
CA ALA A 64 34.81 23.21 -55.15
C ALA A 64 34.56 24.58 -54.43
N ALA A 65 35.57 25.09 -53.71
CA ALA A 65 35.65 26.40 -53.05
C ALA A 65 34.67 26.59 -51.84
N SER A 66 35.03 27.08 -50.65
CA SER A 66 35.90 28.21 -50.22
C SER A 66 35.36 29.57 -50.71
N THR A 67 35.14 30.60 -49.88
CA THR A 67 35.82 31.13 -48.67
C THR A 67 34.74 31.79 -47.75
N SER A 68 34.86 32.05 -46.44
CA SER A 68 35.94 32.32 -45.45
C SER A 68 36.36 33.80 -45.27
N SER A 69 35.59 34.57 -44.48
CA SER A 69 35.94 35.80 -43.71
C SER A 69 34.66 36.26 -42.95
N SER A 70 34.61 36.78 -41.71
CA SER A 70 35.42 37.73 -40.89
C SER A 70 35.30 39.20 -41.37
N SER A 71 35.02 40.22 -40.55
CA SER A 71 34.92 40.34 -39.07
C SER A 71 34.28 41.69 -38.65
N SER A 72 34.09 41.92 -37.34
CA SER A 72 34.11 43.26 -36.64
C SER A 72 33.06 44.34 -37.02
N SER A 73 32.84 45.44 -36.28
CA SER A 73 32.85 45.76 -34.82
C SER A 73 32.31 47.21 -34.62
N SER A 74 32.15 47.69 -33.36
CA SER A 74 31.75 49.07 -32.95
C SER A 74 30.30 49.53 -33.27
N SER A 75 29.52 50.34 -32.55
CA SER A 75 29.55 51.10 -31.25
C SER A 75 29.47 52.65 -31.37
N THR A 76 28.36 53.25 -30.91
CA THR A 76 28.10 54.67 -30.50
C THR A 76 26.62 54.72 -30.06
N VAL A 77 26.15 55.08 -28.84
CA VAL A 77 26.38 56.17 -27.86
C VAL A 77 25.55 57.46 -28.10
N ASN A 78 24.54 57.71 -27.24
CA ASN A 78 23.94 59.02 -26.89
C ASN A 78 22.81 58.83 -25.83
N LYS A 79 22.24 59.87 -25.19
CA LYS A 79 22.81 60.75 -24.13
C LYS A 79 21.71 61.63 -23.47
N ILE A 80 21.54 61.51 -22.14
CA ILE A 80 21.27 62.62 -21.16
C ILE A 80 19.87 63.34 -21.12
N GLN A 81 19.55 63.84 -19.90
CA GLN A 81 18.45 64.74 -19.44
C GLN A 81 17.02 64.15 -19.26
N VAL A 82 16.23 64.29 -18.17
CA VAL A 82 16.24 64.95 -16.81
C VAL A 82 15.18 66.06 -16.60
N ASN A 83 14.46 66.02 -15.45
CA ASN A 83 13.50 67.00 -14.87
C ASN A 83 12.08 67.07 -15.52
N ARG A 84 10.97 67.40 -14.82
CA ARG A 84 10.75 67.97 -13.46
C ARG A 84 9.32 67.69 -12.88
N ILE A 85 9.08 68.13 -11.63
CA ILE A 85 7.80 68.06 -10.85
C ILE A 85 7.08 69.44 -10.86
N PRO A 86 5.74 69.50 -10.62
CA PRO A 86 5.18 70.33 -9.54
C PRO A 86 4.13 69.57 -8.68
N THR A 87 4.27 69.43 -7.34
CA THR A 87 3.76 70.31 -6.25
C THR A 87 2.24 70.55 -6.29
N SER A 88 1.48 70.37 -5.19
CA SER A 88 1.65 71.15 -3.94
C SER A 88 0.89 70.64 -2.69
N GLN A 89 1.51 70.84 -1.50
CA GLN A 89 0.90 71.30 -0.21
C GLN A 89 -0.13 70.39 0.54
N PHE A 90 -0.35 70.49 1.87
CA PHE A 90 0.10 71.47 2.91
C PHE A 90 0.28 70.81 4.33
N SER A 91 1.28 71.30 5.10
CA SER A 91 1.41 71.39 6.58
C SER A 91 1.03 70.24 7.56
N ASN A 92 2.04 69.83 8.34
CA ASN A 92 2.14 69.82 9.83
C ASN A 92 0.93 69.46 10.71
N ASN A 93 1.13 68.54 11.68
CA ASN A 93 1.59 68.99 13.02
C ASN A 93 2.23 67.88 13.89
N ASN A 94 2.84 68.30 15.01
CA ASN A 94 3.73 67.48 15.85
C ASN A 94 3.13 67.11 17.22
N SER A 95 3.74 66.07 17.83
CA SER A 95 4.03 65.90 19.27
C SER A 95 3.07 65.12 20.21
N LYS A 96 3.69 64.23 21.02
CA LYS A 96 3.70 64.12 22.52
C LYS A 96 2.33 64.04 23.28
N SER A 97 2.16 63.27 24.37
CA SER A 97 3.09 62.48 25.20
C SER A 97 2.40 61.63 26.29
N ASN A 98 3.15 60.65 26.85
CA ASN A 98 3.15 60.17 28.25
C ASN A 98 1.93 59.50 28.91
N LEU A 99 2.09 58.19 29.18
CA LEU A 99 2.02 57.48 30.47
C LEU A 99 0.91 57.75 31.53
N THR A 100 0.25 56.63 31.88
CA THR A 100 -0.17 56.16 33.23
C THR A 100 -1.16 56.94 34.09
N THR A 101 -2.28 56.27 34.43
CA THR A 101 -2.77 56.16 35.83
C THR A 101 -3.65 54.91 36.01
N THR A 102 -3.69 54.41 37.25
CA THR A 102 -4.40 53.23 37.79
C THR A 102 -4.98 53.65 39.18
N PRO A 103 -5.68 52.83 40.00
CA PRO A 103 -6.26 51.47 39.83
C PRO A 103 -7.68 51.29 40.48
N LEU A 104 -8.08 50.01 40.71
CA LEU A 104 -9.03 49.47 41.73
C LEU A 104 -10.57 49.56 41.49
N VAL A 105 -11.43 48.62 41.96
CA VAL A 105 -11.36 47.12 42.14
C VAL A 105 -12.73 46.52 42.59
N LYS A 106 -12.88 45.17 42.55
CA LYS A 106 -13.98 44.30 43.12
C LYS A 106 -15.35 44.35 42.39
N VAL A 107 -16.20 43.30 42.29
CA VAL A 107 -16.15 41.80 42.48
C VAL A 107 -17.52 41.23 41.92
N LYS A 108 -17.95 39.96 41.80
CA LYS A 108 -17.62 38.59 42.29
C LYS A 108 -18.22 37.49 41.37
N HIS A 109 -17.79 36.24 41.56
CA HIS A 109 -18.41 34.96 41.12
C HIS A 109 -19.74 34.61 41.88
N PRO A 110 -20.56 33.57 41.52
CA PRO A 110 -20.18 32.30 40.88
C PRO A 110 -21.15 31.61 39.87
N LEU A 111 -20.72 30.41 39.43
CA LEU A 111 -21.46 29.36 38.71
C LEU A 111 -22.59 28.72 39.54
N PRO A 112 -23.49 27.95 38.89
CA PRO A 112 -24.07 26.74 39.46
C PRO A 112 -23.66 25.46 38.68
N TYR A 113 -23.16 24.45 39.41
CA TYR A 113 -23.29 23.04 39.00
C TYR A 113 -24.72 22.57 39.28
N PHE A 114 -25.23 21.57 38.55
CA PHE A 114 -26.29 20.70 39.08
C PHE A 114 -26.22 19.26 38.55
N HIS A 115 -26.39 18.30 39.46
CA HIS A 115 -26.57 16.87 39.17
C HIS A 115 -28.04 16.58 38.82
N PHE A 116 -28.27 15.68 37.86
CA PHE A 116 -29.35 14.67 37.93
C PHE A 116 -28.74 13.34 37.43
N LEU A 117 -28.52 12.33 38.29
CA LEU A 117 -29.45 11.44 39.00
C LEU A 117 -29.84 10.20 38.17
N VAL A 118 -29.39 9.04 38.67
CA VAL A 118 -29.83 7.72 38.22
C VAL A 118 -31.28 7.50 38.65
N SER A 119 -32.13 7.01 37.74
CA SER A 119 -33.48 6.54 38.08
C SER A 119 -33.72 5.12 37.57
N ASN A 120 -33.53 4.12 38.45
CA ASN A 120 -34.07 2.79 38.23
C ASN A 120 -35.60 2.87 38.17
N ARG A 121 -36.21 2.33 37.11
CA ARG A 121 -37.58 1.79 37.18
C ARG A 121 -37.66 0.45 36.46
N SER A 122 -37.89 -0.59 37.26
CA SER A 122 -38.30 -1.91 36.81
C SER A 122 -39.81 -1.96 36.56
N SER A 123 -40.21 -2.68 35.53
CA SER A 123 -41.59 -3.17 35.36
C SER A 123 -41.57 -4.39 34.44
N SER A 124 -41.75 -5.57 35.04
CA SER A 124 -41.75 -6.88 34.36
C SER A 124 -43.17 -7.17 33.76
N PRO A 125 -43.39 -8.31 33.06
CA PRO A 125 -44.33 -8.35 31.94
C PRO A 125 -45.77 -8.74 32.32
N ILE A 126 -46.69 -8.50 31.38
CA ILE A 126 -48.04 -9.09 31.38
C ILE A 126 -48.07 -10.22 30.34
N MET A 127 -48.36 -11.44 30.78
CA MET A 127 -48.82 -12.51 29.88
C MET A 127 -50.29 -12.28 29.52
N ALA A 128 -50.65 -12.54 28.27
CA ALA A 128 -52.01 -12.88 27.89
C ALA A 128 -51.96 -13.92 26.76
N ALA A 129 -52.34 -15.16 27.07
CA ALA A 129 -52.46 -16.23 26.09
C ALA A 129 -53.95 -16.53 25.86
N MET A 130 -54.36 -16.64 24.59
CA MET A 130 -55.58 -17.33 24.20
C MET A 130 -55.36 -18.13 22.91
N ASN A 131 -55.97 -19.30 22.85
CA ASN A 131 -55.80 -20.27 21.77
C ASN A 131 -56.84 -20.12 20.67
N GLY A 132 -56.43 -20.50 19.45
CA GLY A 132 -57.23 -21.40 18.63
C GLY A 132 -58.07 -20.80 17.50
N SER A 133 -57.66 -21.09 16.27
CA SER A 133 -58.45 -21.98 15.39
C SER A 133 -57.64 -22.34 14.14
N SER A 134 -57.98 -23.45 13.49
CA SER A 134 -57.26 -24.00 12.34
C SER A 134 -58.10 -23.95 11.06
N SER A 135 -57.47 -23.58 9.95
CA SER A 135 -57.93 -23.93 8.61
C SER A 135 -56.75 -23.91 7.64
N SER A 136 -56.72 -24.84 6.68
CA SER A 136 -55.57 -25.06 5.79
C SER A 136 -55.92 -24.83 4.32
N THR A 137 -55.18 -23.95 3.64
CA THR A 137 -55.18 -23.82 2.18
C THR A 137 -53.80 -23.51 1.62
N THR A 138 -53.52 -24.14 0.48
CA THR A 138 -52.33 -24.20 -0.37
C THR A 138 -51.55 -22.87 -0.55
N PRO A 139 -50.20 -22.89 -0.57
CA PRO A 139 -49.39 -21.70 -0.87
C PRO A 139 -49.27 -21.44 -2.39
N PRO A 140 -49.39 -20.18 -2.85
CA PRO A 140 -49.01 -19.79 -4.22
C PRO A 140 -47.55 -19.32 -4.29
N ASN A 141 -46.86 -19.74 -5.36
CA ASN A 141 -45.61 -19.19 -5.93
C ASN A 141 -44.41 -18.95 -5.00
N SER A 142 -43.34 -19.70 -5.25
CA SER A 142 -42.01 -19.45 -4.68
C SER A 142 -41.42 -18.12 -5.18
N PHE A 143 -41.48 -17.08 -4.35
CA PHE A 143 -40.54 -15.98 -4.46
C PHE A 143 -39.14 -16.50 -4.12
N THR A 144 -38.20 -16.36 -5.05
CA THR A 144 -36.78 -16.65 -4.81
C THR A 144 -36.22 -15.61 -3.84
N THR A 145 -36.20 -15.94 -2.55
CA THR A 145 -35.57 -15.10 -1.53
C THR A 145 -34.06 -15.11 -1.72
N SER A 146 -33.53 -14.02 -2.27
CA SER A 146 -32.10 -13.73 -2.29
C SER A 146 -31.65 -13.43 -0.87
N ASN A 147 -31.45 -14.48 -0.06
CA ASN A 147 -31.04 -14.32 1.32
C ASN A 147 -29.54 -13.98 1.38
N HIS A 148 -29.23 -12.68 1.27
CA HIS A 148 -27.87 -12.13 1.24
C HIS A 148 -27.05 -12.45 2.51
N LEU A 149 -27.68 -13.02 3.55
CA LEU A 149 -27.08 -13.33 4.84
C LEU A 149 -26.84 -14.83 5.10
N ARG A 150 -26.95 -15.73 4.11
CA ARG A 150 -26.68 -17.18 4.29
C ARG A 150 -25.33 -17.47 4.98
N HIS A 151 -24.31 -16.65 4.70
CA HIS A 151 -23.01 -16.72 5.39
C HIS A 151 -23.10 -16.42 6.90
N VAL A 152 -23.97 -15.49 7.31
CA VAL A 152 -24.26 -15.15 8.72
C VAL A 152 -25.00 -16.29 9.41
N GLU A 153 -25.88 -17.00 8.69
CA GLU A 153 -26.59 -18.17 9.19
C GLU A 153 -25.64 -19.34 9.48
N SER A 154 -24.67 -19.60 8.59
CA SER A 154 -23.60 -20.61 8.84
C SER A 154 -22.64 -20.23 9.98
N MET A 155 -22.47 -18.94 10.29
CA MET A 155 -21.65 -18.45 11.41
C MET A 155 -22.39 -18.43 12.77
N SER A 156 -23.64 -18.90 12.85
CA SER A 156 -24.47 -18.77 14.06
C SER A 156 -24.03 -19.64 15.25
N THR A 157 -23.13 -20.61 15.03
CA THR A 157 -22.55 -21.48 16.06
C THR A 157 -21.02 -21.32 16.11
N LEU A 158 -20.44 -21.33 17.32
CA LEU A 158 -18.99 -21.39 17.49
C LEU A 158 -18.42 -22.71 16.91
N PRO A 159 -17.22 -22.71 16.28
CA PRO A 159 -16.61 -23.92 15.75
C PRO A 159 -16.36 -24.99 16.82
N SER A 160 -16.55 -26.26 16.47
CA SER A 160 -16.51 -27.37 17.42
C SER A 160 -15.09 -27.96 17.58
N GLY A 161 -14.30 -27.40 18.50
CA GLY A 161 -13.02 -27.99 18.92
C GLY A 161 -12.08 -26.97 19.56
N ALA A 162 -11.42 -27.34 20.66
CA ALA A 162 -10.36 -26.55 21.28
C ALA A 162 -9.41 -27.46 22.07
N GLY A 163 -8.19 -27.65 21.56
CA GLY A 163 -7.09 -28.30 22.28
C GLY A 163 -6.20 -27.30 23.01
N PRO A 164 -5.43 -27.74 24.04
CA PRO A 164 -4.34 -26.96 24.60
C PRO A 164 -3.07 -27.15 23.77
N ILE A 165 -2.67 -26.11 23.03
CA ILE A 165 -1.53 -26.15 22.10
C ILE A 165 -0.26 -26.73 22.75
N PRO A 166 0.30 -27.84 22.22
CA PRO A 166 1.56 -28.39 22.72
C PRO A 166 2.73 -27.42 22.54
N LYS A 167 3.64 -27.36 23.53
CA LYS A 167 4.94 -26.69 23.31
C LYS A 167 5.73 -27.41 22.23
N LEU A 168 6.30 -26.63 21.32
CA LEU A 168 6.87 -27.08 20.05
C LEU A 168 7.89 -28.21 20.20
N ASN A 169 7.56 -29.40 19.69
CA ASN A 169 8.57 -30.32 19.18
C ASN A 169 9.01 -29.79 17.80
N ALA A 170 10.30 -29.47 17.64
CA ALA A 170 10.82 -28.98 16.38
C ALA A 170 10.97 -30.14 15.37
N LEU A 171 10.24 -30.09 14.24
CA LEU A 171 10.39 -31.08 13.18
C LEU A 171 10.41 -30.47 11.75
N ILE A 172 11.42 -30.90 11.02
CA ILE A 172 11.62 -31.08 9.57
C ILE A 172 10.61 -30.43 8.60
N LEU A 173 11.16 -29.67 7.63
CA LEU A 173 10.46 -29.21 6.42
C LEU A 173 9.98 -30.39 5.54
N GLY A 174 8.67 -30.49 5.25
CA GLY A 174 8.19 -31.39 4.19
C GLY A 174 6.69 -31.72 4.13
N GLU A 175 5.85 -31.25 5.05
CA GLU A 175 4.49 -31.81 5.23
C GLU A 175 3.31 -30.96 4.72
N SER A 176 2.15 -31.61 4.65
CA SER A 176 0.92 -31.19 3.97
C SER A 176 0.36 -29.83 4.43
N LEU A 177 -0.26 -29.10 3.50
CA LEU A 177 -1.09 -27.93 3.82
C LEU A 177 -2.39 -28.27 4.59
N ALA A 178 -2.72 -29.56 4.76
CA ALA A 178 -3.83 -30.02 5.59
C ALA A 178 -3.56 -31.42 6.17
N SER A 179 -2.94 -31.47 7.36
CA SER A 179 -3.13 -32.52 8.38
C SER A 179 -2.18 -32.31 9.58
N GLU A 180 -2.68 -31.72 10.68
CA GLU A 180 -2.44 -32.15 12.07
C GLU A 180 -3.13 -31.18 13.05
N GLU A 181 -4.17 -31.71 13.71
CA GLU A 181 -5.05 -31.19 14.79
C GLU A 181 -5.46 -29.69 14.81
N ASP A 182 -6.78 -29.46 14.82
CA ASP A 182 -7.46 -28.16 14.76
C ASP A 182 -7.36 -27.34 16.07
N ASP A 183 -6.14 -26.94 16.44
CA ASP A 183 -5.89 -26.00 17.55
C ASP A 183 -6.33 -24.57 17.18
N LEU A 184 -7.59 -24.24 17.49
CA LEU A 184 -8.12 -22.86 17.43
C LEU A 184 -7.45 -21.97 18.48
N VAL A 185 -6.90 -20.83 18.06
CA VAL A 185 -6.45 -19.81 19.00
C VAL A 185 -7.63 -18.93 19.41
N LEU A 186 -8.14 -19.19 20.61
CA LEU A 186 -9.18 -18.37 21.23
C LEU A 186 -8.59 -17.03 21.71
N PRO A 187 -9.28 -15.89 21.49
CA PRO A 187 -8.90 -14.64 22.12
C PRO A 187 -9.11 -14.75 23.63
N SER A 188 -8.21 -14.17 24.43
CA SER A 188 -8.35 -14.23 25.89
C SER A 188 -9.62 -13.50 26.35
N HIS A 189 -10.21 -13.95 27.45
CA HIS A 189 -11.38 -13.32 28.04
C HIS A 189 -11.15 -11.82 28.29
N ASP A 190 -9.99 -11.49 28.86
CA ASP A 190 -9.66 -10.12 29.26
C ASP A 190 -9.38 -9.20 28.05
N PHE A 191 -8.89 -9.75 26.93
CA PHE A 191 -8.82 -9.02 25.66
C PHE A 191 -10.22 -8.79 25.10
N SER A 192 -11.02 -9.86 25.01
CA SER A 192 -12.36 -9.84 24.40
C SER A 192 -13.30 -8.89 25.13
N ALA A 193 -13.26 -8.87 26.47
CA ALA A 193 -14.04 -7.96 27.31
C ALA A 193 -13.74 -6.47 27.09
N GLN A 194 -12.56 -6.13 26.54
CA GLN A 194 -12.13 -4.76 26.26
C GLN A 194 -12.18 -4.40 24.76
N ALA A 195 -12.48 -5.37 23.89
CA ALA A 195 -12.45 -5.19 22.45
C ALA A 195 -13.65 -4.38 21.91
N HIS A 196 -13.43 -3.59 20.85
CA HIS A 196 -14.48 -2.85 20.16
C HIS A 196 -15.56 -3.78 19.62
N VAL A 197 -15.18 -4.99 19.20
CA VAL A 197 -16.08 -6.12 18.94
C VAL A 197 -15.60 -7.30 19.79
N SER A 198 -16.43 -7.68 20.74
CA SER A 198 -16.10 -8.47 21.93
C SER A 198 -16.70 -9.88 21.95
N SER A 199 -17.37 -10.28 20.87
CA SER A 199 -18.01 -11.59 20.71
C SER A 199 -18.40 -11.86 19.25
N PRO A 200 -18.66 -13.13 18.88
CA PRO A 200 -19.21 -13.48 17.57
C PRO A 200 -20.52 -12.75 17.29
N HIS A 201 -21.46 -12.79 18.25
CA HIS A 201 -22.79 -12.17 18.11
C HIS A 201 -22.70 -10.68 17.78
N LYS A 202 -21.83 -9.93 18.47
CA LYS A 202 -21.64 -8.49 18.22
C LYS A 202 -21.04 -8.21 16.83
N TYR A 203 -20.17 -9.09 16.34
CA TYR A 203 -19.71 -9.04 14.94
C TYR A 203 -20.88 -9.33 13.98
N LEU A 204 -21.67 -10.38 14.23
CA LEU A 204 -22.79 -10.79 13.36
C LEU A 204 -23.84 -9.69 13.25
N ASP A 205 -24.18 -9.00 14.34
CA ASP A 205 -25.14 -7.89 14.34
C ASP A 205 -24.63 -6.69 13.52
N MET A 206 -23.37 -6.30 13.72
CA MET A 206 -22.75 -5.20 12.99
C MET A 206 -22.56 -5.53 11.50
N TYR A 207 -22.12 -6.75 11.19
CA TYR A 207 -21.98 -7.23 9.82
C TYR A 207 -23.35 -7.28 9.12
N LYS A 208 -24.36 -7.87 9.76
CA LYS A 208 -25.75 -7.91 9.27
C LYS A 208 -26.27 -6.51 8.95
N SER A 209 -26.15 -5.56 9.89
CA SER A 209 -26.53 -4.16 9.66
C SER A 209 -25.78 -3.54 8.47
N SER A 210 -24.49 -3.83 8.30
CA SER A 210 -23.69 -3.32 7.19
C SER A 210 -24.03 -3.89 5.81
N ILE A 211 -24.79 -4.99 5.74
CA ILE A 211 -25.24 -5.63 4.51
C ILE A 211 -26.73 -5.36 4.22
N GLU A 212 -27.60 -5.31 5.24
CA GLU A 212 -29.03 -4.99 5.07
C GLU A 212 -29.30 -3.49 4.90
N ASP A 213 -28.57 -2.63 5.61
CA ASP A 213 -28.64 -1.17 5.45
C ASP A 213 -27.22 -0.57 5.35
N PRO A 214 -26.51 -0.79 4.24
CA PRO A 214 -25.20 -0.19 4.00
C PRO A 214 -25.25 1.34 4.02
N ALA A 215 -26.37 1.94 3.57
CA ALA A 215 -26.53 3.39 3.53
C ALA A 215 -26.58 4.01 4.94
N GLY A 216 -27.39 3.46 5.84
CA GLY A 216 -27.49 3.91 7.24
C GLY A 216 -26.26 3.54 8.06
N PHE A 217 -25.76 2.30 7.94
CA PHE A 217 -24.54 1.84 8.62
C PHE A 217 -23.34 2.75 8.34
N TRP A 218 -23.02 2.96 7.05
CA TRP A 218 -21.91 3.81 6.66
C TRP A 218 -22.19 5.30 6.91
N SER A 219 -23.43 5.77 6.87
CA SER A 219 -23.78 7.15 7.28
C SER A 219 -23.55 7.41 8.77
N GLY A 220 -23.82 6.42 9.63
CA GLY A 220 -23.58 6.49 11.07
C GLY A 220 -22.09 6.51 11.42
N ILE A 221 -21.27 5.78 10.65
CA ILE A 221 -19.81 5.81 10.77
C ILE A 221 -19.24 7.12 10.20
N ALA A 222 -19.61 7.51 8.98
CA ALA A 222 -19.13 8.72 8.32
C ALA A 222 -19.47 10.00 9.12
N SER A 223 -20.57 9.99 9.88
CA SER A 223 -20.97 11.10 10.75
C SER A 223 -20.05 11.32 11.98
N GLN A 224 -19.07 10.45 12.24
CA GLN A 224 -18.04 10.66 13.28
C GLN A 224 -16.89 11.55 12.80
N PHE A 225 -16.76 11.79 11.49
CA PHE A 225 -15.74 12.64 10.89
C PHE A 225 -16.26 14.06 10.65
N TYR A 226 -15.35 15.02 10.46
CA TYR A 226 -15.70 16.38 10.07
C TYR A 226 -16.08 16.44 8.59
N TRP A 227 -17.28 16.96 8.33
CA TRP A 227 -17.79 17.31 7.00
C TRP A 227 -18.27 18.75 7.05
N LYS A 228 -17.75 19.60 6.16
CA LYS A 228 -18.20 20.99 5.99
C LYS A 228 -19.65 21.02 5.47
N HIS A 229 -19.97 20.09 4.57
CA HIS A 229 -21.32 19.76 4.15
C HIS A 229 -21.46 18.24 4.10
N LYS A 230 -22.54 17.68 4.65
CA LYS A 230 -22.81 16.23 4.52
C LYS A 230 -23.24 15.89 3.09
N TRP A 231 -23.07 14.61 2.76
CA TRP A 231 -23.37 14.03 1.45
C TRP A 231 -24.84 14.12 1.06
N ALA A 232 -25.08 14.02 -0.25
CA ALA A 232 -26.42 13.93 -0.81
C ALA A 232 -27.05 12.54 -0.58
N HIS A 233 -28.33 12.41 -0.92
CA HIS A 233 -28.96 11.11 -1.11
C HIS A 233 -29.03 10.79 -2.62
N PRO A 234 -28.83 9.53 -3.05
CA PRO A 234 -28.49 8.36 -2.22
C PRO A 234 -27.06 8.42 -1.64
N VAL A 235 -26.84 7.74 -0.52
CA VAL A 235 -25.55 7.74 0.20
C VAL A 235 -24.43 7.12 -0.65
N TYR A 236 -24.78 6.15 -1.49
CA TYR A 236 -23.91 5.53 -2.47
C TYR A 236 -24.68 5.22 -3.75
N SER A 237 -23.95 5.00 -4.84
CA SER A 237 -24.49 4.59 -6.14
C SER A 237 -23.48 3.67 -6.81
N GLU A 238 -23.95 2.57 -7.40
CA GLU A 238 -23.08 1.56 -8.02
C GLU A 238 -23.65 0.94 -9.30
N ASN A 239 -22.75 0.58 -10.21
CA ASN A 239 -22.95 -0.44 -11.23
C ASN A 239 -21.66 -1.26 -11.33
N LEU A 240 -21.74 -2.56 -11.00
CA LEU A 240 -20.62 -3.51 -11.11
C LEU A 240 -20.80 -4.49 -12.29
N ASP A 241 -21.78 -4.25 -13.16
CA ASP A 241 -22.13 -5.12 -14.27
C ASP A 241 -21.93 -4.38 -15.60
N ILE A 242 -20.84 -4.69 -16.30
CA ILE A 242 -20.48 -4.08 -17.59
C ILE A 242 -21.59 -4.28 -18.66
N ARG A 243 -22.45 -5.30 -18.50
CA ARG A 243 -23.60 -5.55 -19.40
C ARG A 243 -24.75 -4.55 -19.21
N LYS A 244 -24.78 -3.83 -18.08
CA LYS A 244 -25.80 -2.83 -17.74
C LYS A 244 -25.37 -1.39 -18.08
N GLY A 245 -24.13 -1.22 -18.54
CA GLY A 245 -23.51 0.07 -18.83
C GLY A 245 -22.15 0.19 -18.17
N ARG A 246 -21.60 1.40 -18.22
CA ARG A 246 -20.29 1.73 -17.63
C ARG A 246 -20.24 1.37 -16.14
N ILE A 247 -19.13 0.82 -15.67
CA ILE A 247 -18.88 0.57 -14.25
C ILE A 247 -18.77 1.90 -13.52
N ASN A 248 -19.47 2.02 -12.39
CA ASN A 248 -19.47 3.22 -11.56
C ASN A 248 -19.56 2.84 -10.08
N ILE A 249 -18.84 3.54 -9.23
CA ILE A 249 -18.91 3.41 -7.77
C ILE A 249 -18.78 4.82 -7.19
N GLU A 250 -19.75 5.25 -6.38
CA GLU A 250 -19.74 6.56 -5.72
C GLU A 250 -20.28 6.41 -4.30
N TRP A 251 -19.63 7.04 -3.31
CA TRP A 251 -19.97 7.00 -1.87
C TRP A 251 -19.77 8.38 -1.24
N PHE A 252 -20.79 8.86 -0.54
CA PHE A 252 -20.82 10.18 0.11
C PHE A 252 -20.70 11.38 -0.85
N LYS A 253 -21.01 11.18 -2.14
CA LYS A 253 -20.98 12.22 -3.19
C LYS A 253 -21.78 13.48 -2.81
N GLY A 254 -21.25 14.65 -3.14
CA GLY A 254 -21.77 15.94 -2.66
C GLY A 254 -21.35 16.28 -1.22
N GLY A 255 -20.74 15.35 -0.51
CA GLY A 255 -20.21 15.55 0.84
C GLY A 255 -18.87 16.26 0.78
N ILE A 256 -18.80 17.45 1.36
CA ILE A 256 -17.61 18.30 1.30
C ILE A 256 -16.78 18.14 2.57
N THR A 257 -15.52 17.72 2.44
CA THR A 257 -14.60 17.43 3.54
C THR A 257 -13.14 17.75 3.16
N ASN A 258 -12.20 17.39 4.03
CA ASN A 258 -10.78 17.28 3.72
C ASN A 258 -10.17 16.19 4.65
N ILE A 259 -9.45 15.22 4.08
CA ILE A 259 -8.88 14.10 4.86
C ILE A 259 -7.71 14.55 5.76
N CYS A 260 -6.88 15.50 5.32
CA CYS A 260 -5.80 16.05 6.14
C CYS A 260 -6.35 16.81 7.36
N TYR A 261 -7.44 17.56 7.18
CA TYR A 261 -8.16 18.21 8.29
C TYR A 261 -8.65 17.19 9.33
N ASN A 262 -9.14 16.03 8.86
CA ASN A 262 -9.57 14.93 9.73
C ASN A 262 -8.43 14.11 10.35
N CYS A 263 -7.23 14.11 9.75
CA CYS A 263 -6.03 13.52 10.35
C CYS A 263 -5.38 14.40 11.43
N LEU A 264 -5.54 15.73 11.36
CA LEU A 264 -4.74 16.68 12.15
C LEU A 264 -5.62 17.66 12.93
N ASP A 265 -6.27 18.60 12.23
CA ASP A 265 -6.98 19.74 12.82
C ASP A 265 -8.10 19.29 13.79
N THR A 266 -8.84 18.24 13.45
CA THR A 266 -9.87 17.64 14.33
C THR A 266 -9.26 16.96 15.57
N ILE A 267 -8.13 16.26 15.42
CA ILE A 267 -7.42 15.55 16.49
C ILE A 267 -6.83 16.55 17.49
N ILE A 268 -6.29 17.66 16.99
CA ILE A 268 -5.80 18.81 17.75
C ILE A 268 -6.96 19.49 18.49
N ALA A 269 -8.07 19.78 17.80
CA ALA A 269 -9.26 20.38 18.40
C ALA A 269 -9.91 19.50 19.49
N ALA A 270 -9.76 18.17 19.39
CA ALA A 270 -10.15 17.21 20.42
C ALA A 270 -9.16 17.16 21.62
N GLY A 271 -8.17 18.06 21.68
CA GLY A 271 -7.23 18.20 22.79
C GLY A 271 -5.90 17.43 22.64
N ASN A 272 -5.68 16.71 21.54
CA ASN A 272 -4.51 15.84 21.37
C ASN A 272 -3.32 16.53 20.68
N GLY A 273 -3.28 17.86 20.62
CA GLY A 273 -2.23 18.60 19.88
C GLY A 273 -0.80 18.31 20.33
N GLU A 274 -0.59 18.05 21.63
CA GLU A 274 0.71 17.65 22.20
C GLU A 274 0.90 16.13 22.31
N LYS A 275 -0.06 15.31 21.84
CA LYS A 275 0.15 13.87 21.66
C LYS A 275 1.18 13.68 20.54
N ILE A 276 2.11 12.74 20.72
CA ILE A 276 3.05 12.37 19.66
C ILE A 276 2.26 11.71 18.53
N ALA A 277 2.33 12.27 17.32
CA ALA A 277 1.74 11.70 16.12
C ALA A 277 2.69 10.69 15.48
N ILE A 278 3.96 11.06 15.36
CA ILE A 278 5.00 10.25 14.71
C ILE A 278 6.21 10.14 15.65
N TYR A 279 6.65 8.91 15.90
CA TYR A 279 8.04 8.59 16.20
C TYR A 279 8.75 8.22 14.90
N TRP A 280 10.00 8.65 14.73
CA TRP A 280 10.83 8.27 13.59
C TRP A 280 12.13 7.63 14.07
N GLU A 281 12.42 6.44 13.56
CA GLU A 281 13.67 5.72 13.79
C GLU A 281 14.46 5.69 12.46
N GLY A 282 15.66 6.26 12.48
CA GLY A 282 16.58 6.23 11.33
C GLY A 282 17.24 4.87 11.11
N ASN A 283 18.10 4.79 10.10
CA ASN A 283 18.87 3.56 9.86
C ASN A 283 19.77 3.17 11.05
N GLU A 284 20.53 4.14 11.58
CA GLU A 284 21.46 3.91 12.69
C GLU A 284 20.75 3.93 14.06
N PRO A 285 21.00 2.95 14.96
CA PRO A 285 20.45 2.97 16.31
C PRO A 285 20.82 4.23 17.10
N GLY A 286 19.82 4.92 17.64
CA GLY A 286 20.00 6.17 18.38
C GLY A 286 20.00 7.44 17.50
N VAL A 287 19.78 7.31 16.19
CA VAL A 287 19.34 8.42 15.33
C VAL A 287 17.82 8.34 15.24
N ASP A 288 17.13 9.18 16.02
CA ASP A 288 15.67 9.22 16.09
C ASP A 288 15.11 10.64 16.23
N ALA A 289 13.80 10.77 16.01
CA ALA A 289 13.05 12.01 16.13
C ALA A 289 11.59 11.74 16.51
N SER A 290 10.83 12.80 16.82
CA SER A 290 9.38 12.72 16.96
C SER A 290 8.69 14.03 16.58
N LEU A 291 7.39 13.94 16.28
CA LEU A 291 6.51 15.07 16.02
C LEU A 291 5.22 14.92 16.83
N THR A 292 4.82 15.95 17.57
CA THR A 292 3.45 16.08 18.09
C THR A 292 2.45 16.39 16.97
N TYR A 293 1.16 16.19 17.20
CA TYR A 293 0.12 16.54 16.22
C TYR A 293 0.20 18.02 15.78
N ASN A 294 0.48 18.94 16.72
CA ASN A 294 0.73 20.35 16.43
C ASN A 294 1.97 20.55 15.54
N GLN A 295 3.09 19.89 15.85
CA GLN A 295 4.32 19.97 15.04
C GLN A 295 4.13 19.38 13.63
N LEU A 296 3.41 18.26 13.52
CA LEU A 296 3.05 17.63 12.25
C LEU A 296 2.17 18.56 11.41
N LEU A 297 1.13 19.17 12.00
CA LEU A 297 0.31 20.18 11.32
C LEU A 297 1.14 21.37 10.85
N HIS A 298 2.09 21.86 11.64
CA HIS A 298 2.97 22.93 11.22
C HIS A 298 3.78 22.54 9.97
N ARG A 299 4.43 21.37 9.96
CA ARG A 299 5.21 20.91 8.78
C ARG A 299 4.34 20.70 7.54
N VAL A 300 3.16 20.12 7.71
CA VAL A 300 2.18 19.94 6.63
C VAL A 300 1.70 21.28 6.07
N CYS A 301 1.43 22.27 6.92
CA CYS A 301 1.07 23.62 6.49
C CYS A 301 2.21 24.34 5.75
N GLN A 302 3.46 24.20 6.22
CA GLN A 302 4.63 24.79 5.57
C GLN A 302 4.79 24.26 4.13
N LEU A 303 4.73 22.94 3.94
CA LEU A 303 4.80 22.34 2.60
C LEU A 303 3.58 22.69 1.75
N ALA A 304 2.36 22.64 2.31
CA ALA A 304 1.13 22.99 1.59
C ALA A 304 1.16 24.44 1.07
N ASN A 305 1.76 25.36 1.84
CA ASN A 305 1.97 26.74 1.40
C ASN A 305 3.03 26.84 0.29
N TYR A 306 4.17 26.14 0.39
CA TYR A 306 5.16 26.08 -0.70
C TYR A 306 4.58 25.53 -2.00
N LEU A 307 3.83 24.42 -1.94
CA LEU A 307 3.20 23.80 -3.11
C LEU A 307 2.22 24.76 -3.80
N LYS A 308 1.44 25.54 -3.03
CA LYS A 308 0.57 26.59 -3.59
C LYS A 308 1.36 27.74 -4.23
N ASP A 309 2.49 28.15 -3.65
CA ASP A 309 3.32 29.23 -4.18
C ASP A 309 3.89 28.88 -5.57
N ILE A 310 4.50 27.68 -5.70
CA ILE A 310 5.01 27.17 -6.99
C ILE A 310 3.92 26.76 -8.00
N GLY A 311 2.64 26.99 -7.68
CA GLY A 311 1.55 26.88 -8.64
C GLY A 311 0.72 25.59 -8.60
N VAL A 312 0.94 24.66 -7.66
CA VAL A 312 0.10 23.44 -7.53
C VAL A 312 -1.32 23.81 -7.09
N ARG A 313 -2.33 23.25 -7.75
CA ARG A 313 -3.76 23.48 -7.48
C ARG A 313 -4.50 22.17 -7.18
N LYS A 314 -5.78 22.30 -6.79
CA LYS A 314 -6.70 21.16 -6.67
C LYS A 314 -6.72 20.35 -7.97
N GLY A 315 -6.59 19.03 -7.87
CA GLY A 315 -6.57 18.11 -9.01
C GLY A 315 -5.21 17.97 -9.72
N ASP A 316 -4.20 18.81 -9.43
CA ASP A 316 -2.86 18.63 -9.97
C ASP A 316 -2.16 17.41 -9.36
N ALA A 317 -1.42 16.66 -10.17
CA ALA A 317 -0.62 15.54 -9.70
C ALA A 317 0.70 16.00 -9.06
N VAL A 318 1.04 15.42 -7.90
CA VAL A 318 2.34 15.59 -7.21
C VAL A 318 2.99 14.23 -7.03
N LEU A 319 4.16 14.00 -7.63
CA LEU A 319 4.85 12.73 -7.52
C LEU A 319 5.79 12.74 -6.32
N ILE A 320 5.75 11.69 -5.49
CA ILE A 320 6.56 11.57 -4.28
C ILE A 320 7.48 10.35 -4.39
N TYR A 321 8.78 10.57 -4.41
CA TYR A 321 9.86 9.57 -4.43
C TYR A 321 10.74 9.70 -3.18
N LEU A 322 10.11 9.65 -2.02
CA LEU A 322 10.77 9.73 -0.71
C LEU A 322 10.94 8.33 -0.10
N PRO A 323 12.01 8.08 0.67
CA PRO A 323 12.12 6.94 1.58
C PRO A 323 11.25 7.17 2.83
N MET A 324 11.28 6.23 3.78
CA MET A 324 10.53 6.28 5.04
C MET A 324 11.12 7.29 6.07
N LEU A 325 11.13 8.55 5.67
CA LEU A 325 11.34 9.75 6.49
C LEU A 325 9.97 10.27 6.99
N MET A 326 9.98 11.21 7.94
CA MET A 326 8.75 11.91 8.37
C MET A 326 8.16 12.75 7.23
N GLU A 327 9.00 13.22 6.31
CA GLU A 327 8.67 14.04 5.16
C GLU A 327 7.75 13.33 4.16
N LEU A 328 7.72 11.99 4.14
CA LEU A 328 6.87 11.19 3.26
C LEU A 328 5.37 11.31 3.64
N PRO A 329 4.91 10.96 4.87
CA PRO A 329 3.54 11.24 5.29
C PRO A 329 3.23 12.75 5.33
N ILE A 330 4.20 13.62 5.64
CA ILE A 330 4.02 15.09 5.54
C ILE A 330 3.65 15.50 4.10
N ALA A 331 4.34 14.96 3.09
CA ALA A 331 4.07 15.26 1.68
C ALA A 331 2.68 14.75 1.22
N MET A 332 2.31 13.54 1.61
CA MET A 332 0.98 12.97 1.34
C MET A 332 -0.15 13.80 1.98
N LEU A 333 0.04 14.23 3.24
CA LEU A 333 -0.90 15.08 3.96
C LEU A 333 -0.97 16.51 3.39
N ALA A 334 0.16 17.10 2.97
CA ALA A 334 0.20 18.44 2.40
C ALA A 334 -0.51 18.52 1.04
N CYS A 335 -0.33 17.50 0.18
CA CYS A 335 -1.07 17.40 -1.08
C CYS A 335 -2.58 17.30 -0.81
N ALA A 336 -2.98 16.38 0.08
CA ALA A 336 -4.36 16.23 0.51
C ALA A 336 -4.95 17.50 1.15
N ARG A 337 -4.14 18.31 1.84
CA ARG A 337 -4.57 19.60 2.42
C ARG A 337 -4.97 20.63 1.37
N ILE A 338 -4.36 20.59 0.19
CA ILE A 338 -4.61 21.53 -0.92
C ILE A 338 -5.41 20.90 -2.08
N GLY A 339 -5.95 19.70 -1.89
CA GLY A 339 -6.71 18.96 -2.91
C GLY A 339 -5.87 18.48 -4.09
N ALA A 340 -4.54 18.45 -3.96
CA ALA A 340 -3.64 17.92 -4.98
C ALA A 340 -3.54 16.39 -4.88
N VAL A 341 -3.48 15.73 -6.03
CA VAL A 341 -3.50 14.27 -6.15
C VAL A 341 -2.08 13.75 -6.02
N HIS A 342 -1.72 13.20 -4.87
CA HIS A 342 -0.36 12.67 -4.71
C HIS A 342 -0.18 11.31 -5.39
N SER A 343 1.05 11.01 -5.79
CA SER A 343 1.44 9.79 -6.48
C SER A 343 2.74 9.29 -5.87
N VAL A 344 2.65 8.55 -4.76
CA VAL A 344 3.85 7.95 -4.13
C VAL A 344 4.40 6.82 -4.99
N VAL A 345 5.72 6.79 -5.12
CA VAL A 345 6.48 5.80 -5.87
C VAL A 345 7.57 5.24 -4.97
N PHE A 346 7.54 3.92 -4.73
CA PHE A 346 8.48 3.23 -3.84
C PHE A 346 9.95 3.55 -4.16
N ALA A 347 10.70 4.05 -3.17
CA ALA A 347 12.08 4.54 -3.32
C ALA A 347 13.11 3.46 -3.72
N GLY A 348 12.71 2.19 -3.84
CA GLY A 348 13.53 1.11 -4.39
C GLY A 348 13.29 0.79 -5.88
N PHE A 349 12.52 1.60 -6.61
CA PHE A 349 12.28 1.42 -8.04
C PHE A 349 13.38 2.02 -8.93
N SER A 350 13.36 1.67 -10.22
CA SER A 350 14.32 2.18 -11.22
C SER A 350 13.85 3.49 -11.87
N SER A 351 14.76 4.17 -12.56
CA SER A 351 14.46 5.39 -13.31
C SER A 351 13.44 5.13 -14.42
N GLU A 352 13.48 3.98 -15.12
CA GLU A 352 12.48 3.61 -16.14
C GLU A 352 11.09 3.41 -15.51
N SER A 353 11.05 2.80 -14.32
CA SER A 353 9.82 2.61 -13.55
C SER A 353 9.22 3.96 -13.10
N LEU A 354 10.06 4.95 -12.85
CA LEU A 354 9.67 6.31 -12.50
C LEU A 354 9.22 7.11 -13.74
N VAL A 355 9.93 7.02 -14.88
CA VAL A 355 9.53 7.62 -16.17
C VAL A 355 8.11 7.23 -16.56
N GLN A 356 7.78 5.93 -16.53
CA GLN A 356 6.44 5.45 -16.89
C GLN A 356 5.31 6.09 -16.07
N ARG A 357 5.60 6.51 -14.83
CA ARG A 357 4.64 7.15 -13.93
C ARG A 357 4.57 8.66 -14.21
N ILE A 358 5.72 9.33 -14.37
CA ILE A 358 5.80 10.74 -14.78
C ILE A 358 5.05 10.98 -16.11
N MET A 359 5.23 10.10 -17.10
CA MET A 359 4.54 10.19 -18.40
C MET A 359 3.02 10.08 -18.32
N ASP A 360 2.51 9.38 -17.30
CA ASP A 360 1.09 9.03 -17.16
C ASP A 360 0.33 10.02 -16.27
N CYS A 361 0.82 10.33 -15.06
CA CYS A 361 0.19 11.33 -14.18
C CYS A 361 0.59 12.78 -14.49
N LYS A 362 1.70 13.01 -15.21
CA LYS A 362 2.20 14.33 -15.62
C LYS A 362 2.28 15.33 -14.45
N PRO A 363 3.07 15.00 -13.41
CA PRO A 363 3.08 15.75 -12.16
C PRO A 363 3.65 17.16 -12.33
N LYS A 364 3.12 18.13 -11.58
CA LYS A 364 3.62 19.51 -11.53
C LYS A 364 5.02 19.61 -10.91
N ILE A 365 5.31 18.70 -10.00
CA ILE A 365 6.51 18.67 -9.16
C ILE A 365 6.83 17.21 -8.81
N VAL A 366 8.12 16.89 -8.78
CA VAL A 366 8.64 15.70 -8.09
C VAL A 366 9.18 16.12 -6.73
N ILE A 367 8.76 15.43 -5.67
CA ILE A 367 9.35 15.51 -4.33
C ILE A 367 10.24 14.28 -4.16
N THR A 368 11.52 14.45 -3.81
CA THR A 368 12.50 13.35 -3.65
C THR A 368 13.41 13.61 -2.46
N CYS A 369 14.20 12.61 -2.07
CA CYS A 369 15.36 12.78 -1.21
C CYS A 369 16.66 12.76 -2.06
N ASN A 370 17.78 13.27 -1.53
CA ASN A 370 19.08 13.15 -2.18
C ASN A 370 19.59 11.69 -2.17
N ALA A 371 19.57 11.06 -1.00
CA ALA A 371 19.92 9.66 -0.79
C ALA A 371 19.15 9.05 0.41
N VAL A 372 19.27 7.74 0.59
CA VAL A 372 18.84 7.02 1.80
C VAL A 372 19.87 5.98 2.19
N GLN A 373 20.07 5.78 3.49
CA GLN A 373 20.88 4.69 4.02
C GLN A 373 19.95 3.52 4.38
N ARG A 374 20.21 2.32 3.84
CA ARG A 374 19.38 1.14 4.05
C ARG A 374 20.23 -0.07 4.43
N GLY A 375 20.30 -0.34 5.73
CA GLY A 375 21.33 -1.18 6.32
C GLY A 375 22.71 -0.56 6.08
N SER A 376 23.66 -1.37 5.60
CA SER A 376 25.00 -0.90 5.22
C SER A 376 25.09 -0.27 3.82
N LYS A 377 23.97 -0.03 3.11
CA LYS A 377 23.97 0.43 1.71
C LYS A 377 23.32 1.80 1.54
N THR A 378 24.08 2.74 0.98
CA THR A 378 23.58 4.03 0.49
C THR A 378 22.88 3.85 -0.87
N ILE A 379 21.74 4.52 -1.06
CA ILE A 379 20.99 4.54 -2.32
C ILE A 379 20.84 6.00 -2.76
N HIS A 380 21.41 6.35 -3.91
CA HIS A 380 21.40 7.72 -4.45
C HIS A 380 20.07 8.00 -5.18
N LEU A 381 19.03 8.38 -4.43
CA LEU A 381 17.68 8.57 -4.95
C LEU A 381 17.60 9.71 -5.99
N LYS A 382 18.34 10.81 -5.78
CA LYS A 382 18.38 11.94 -6.72
C LYS A 382 18.99 11.58 -8.08
N ASP A 383 19.98 10.68 -8.14
CA ASP A 383 20.53 10.17 -9.41
C ASP A 383 19.47 9.43 -10.24
N ILE A 384 18.59 8.67 -9.57
CA ILE A 384 17.47 7.94 -10.21
C ILE A 384 16.44 8.93 -10.75
N VAL A 385 16.11 9.98 -9.97
CA VAL A 385 15.18 11.04 -10.37
C VAL A 385 15.75 11.88 -11.52
N ASP A 386 17.03 12.25 -11.50
CA ASP A 386 17.69 13.01 -12.58
C ASP A 386 17.65 12.25 -13.91
N THR A 387 17.93 10.95 -13.86
CA THR A 387 17.82 10.05 -15.01
C THR A 387 16.38 10.00 -15.51
N ALA A 388 15.40 9.85 -14.62
CA ALA A 388 13.99 9.77 -14.98
C ALA A 388 13.45 11.08 -15.57
N LEU A 389 13.75 12.24 -14.98
CA LEU A 389 13.33 13.56 -15.47
C LEU A 389 13.96 13.88 -16.84
N THR A 390 15.20 13.45 -17.06
CA THR A 390 15.85 13.57 -18.38
C THR A 390 15.12 12.73 -19.42
N HIS A 391 14.83 11.46 -19.11
CA HIS A 391 14.15 10.54 -20.01
C HIS A 391 12.67 10.91 -20.27
N SER A 392 11.95 11.43 -19.26
CA SER A 392 10.56 11.89 -19.43
C SER A 392 10.49 13.17 -20.27
N SER A 393 11.41 14.12 -20.06
CA SER A 393 11.51 15.34 -20.87
C SER A 393 11.77 15.01 -22.35
N LEU A 394 12.74 14.12 -22.63
CA LEU A 394 12.98 13.58 -23.99
C LEU A 394 11.77 12.82 -24.58
N SER A 395 10.85 12.35 -23.74
CA SER A 395 9.61 11.66 -24.13
C SER A 395 8.38 12.57 -24.18
N GLY A 396 8.53 13.88 -23.90
CA GLY A 396 7.44 14.86 -23.94
C GLY A 396 6.69 15.13 -22.63
N ALA A 397 7.24 14.72 -21.48
CA ALA A 397 6.75 15.12 -20.14
C ALA A 397 7.87 15.75 -19.31
N THR A 398 7.98 17.08 -19.41
CA THR A 398 8.84 17.91 -18.56
C THR A 398 8.21 18.09 -17.18
N VAL A 399 9.04 18.15 -16.13
CA VAL A 399 8.64 18.62 -14.79
C VAL A 399 9.62 19.71 -14.38
N ASP A 400 9.10 20.90 -14.10
CA ASP A 400 9.93 22.11 -13.93
C ASP A 400 10.51 22.26 -12.52
N VAL A 401 9.95 21.56 -11.52
CA VAL A 401 10.38 21.64 -10.12
C VAL A 401 10.68 20.24 -9.55
N CYS A 402 11.86 20.11 -8.93
CA CYS A 402 12.29 18.93 -8.19
C CYS A 402 12.69 19.32 -6.75
N LEU A 403 11.76 19.15 -5.81
CA LEU A 403 11.99 19.44 -4.39
C LEU A 403 12.75 18.28 -3.75
N THR A 404 14.03 18.50 -3.47
CA THR A 404 14.95 17.50 -2.90
C THR A 404 15.12 17.74 -1.39
N TYR A 405 14.81 16.74 -0.58
CA TYR A 405 15.16 16.71 0.84
C TYR A 405 16.63 16.28 1.01
N GLU A 406 17.37 16.95 1.89
CA GLU A 406 18.71 16.52 2.30
C GLU A 406 18.63 15.51 3.45
N ASN A 407 19.10 14.27 3.22
CA ASN A 407 19.34 13.29 4.26
C ASN A 407 20.84 13.24 4.58
N GLU A 408 21.27 14.07 5.51
CA GLU A 408 22.67 14.21 5.95
C GLU A 408 23.29 12.88 6.41
N SER A 409 22.48 11.91 6.88
CA SER A 409 22.96 10.58 7.29
C SER A 409 23.39 9.69 6.11
N ALA A 410 22.90 9.98 4.90
CA ALA A 410 23.13 9.19 3.70
C ALA A 410 24.02 9.91 2.68
N LEU A 411 23.85 11.22 2.48
CA LEU A 411 24.66 12.02 1.56
C LEU A 411 24.59 13.50 1.91
N LYS A 412 25.74 14.19 1.93
CA LYS A 412 25.81 15.65 2.14
C LYS A 412 25.39 16.43 0.90
N LYS A 413 24.88 17.64 1.10
CA LYS A 413 24.55 18.65 0.08
C LYS A 413 25.60 18.77 -1.01
N GLU A 414 26.86 19.00 -0.63
CA GLU A 414 27.99 19.25 -1.55
C GLU A 414 28.24 18.12 -2.55
N ASN A 415 27.85 16.89 -2.20
CA ASN A 415 28.07 15.69 -2.99
C ASN A 415 26.83 15.27 -3.81
N THR A 416 25.74 16.05 -3.75
CA THR A 416 24.49 15.77 -4.47
C THR A 416 24.51 16.45 -5.84
N LYS A 417 24.15 15.71 -6.92
CA LYS A 417 24.04 16.29 -8.26
C LYS A 417 22.87 17.27 -8.34
N TRP A 418 23.09 18.39 -9.02
CA TRP A 418 22.16 19.52 -9.04
C TRP A 418 21.97 20.09 -10.44
N VAL A 419 20.74 20.44 -10.78
CA VAL A 419 20.33 21.12 -12.01
C VAL A 419 19.73 22.47 -11.61
N GLU A 420 20.49 23.53 -11.87
CA GLU A 420 20.13 24.90 -11.53
C GLU A 420 18.78 25.32 -12.16
N GLY A 421 17.98 26.09 -11.43
CA GLY A 421 16.64 26.53 -11.84
C GLY A 421 15.54 25.46 -11.84
N ARG A 422 15.86 24.15 -11.70
CA ARG A 422 14.87 23.05 -11.58
C ARG A 422 14.86 22.45 -10.18
N ASP A 423 16.04 22.21 -9.62
CA ASP A 423 16.18 21.55 -8.32
C ASP A 423 16.10 22.57 -7.18
N THR A 424 15.41 22.22 -6.10
CA THR A 424 15.23 23.07 -4.92
C THR A 424 15.38 22.26 -3.64
N TRP A 425 16.17 22.73 -2.67
CA TRP A 425 16.32 22.05 -1.39
C TRP A 425 15.14 22.32 -0.46
N TRP A 426 14.52 21.26 0.06
CA TRP A 426 13.40 21.33 1.01
C TRP A 426 13.76 22.20 2.23
N GLN A 427 14.91 21.92 2.85
CA GLN A 427 15.45 22.65 4.00
C GLN A 427 15.60 24.16 3.73
N ASP A 428 15.91 24.54 2.48
CA ASP A 428 16.17 25.94 2.13
C ASP A 428 14.89 26.73 1.82
N VAL A 429 13.75 26.08 1.54
CA VAL A 429 12.49 26.77 1.17
C VAL A 429 11.33 26.47 2.10
N VAL A 430 11.04 25.20 2.40
CA VAL A 430 9.81 24.81 3.12
C VAL A 430 9.74 25.42 4.53
N PRO A 431 10.81 25.42 5.35
CA PRO A 431 10.78 26.02 6.69
C PRO A 431 10.52 27.54 6.74
N LYS A 432 10.60 28.25 5.60
CA LYS A 432 10.34 29.70 5.52
C LYS A 432 8.86 30.05 5.40
N TYR A 433 8.01 29.07 5.06
CA TYR A 433 6.57 29.29 4.89
C TYR A 433 5.83 29.34 6.23
N PRO A 434 4.64 29.96 6.30
CA PRO A 434 3.81 29.97 7.50
C PRO A 434 3.45 28.56 7.97
N ALA A 435 3.47 28.37 9.28
CA ALA A 435 3.06 27.13 9.95
C ALA A 435 1.53 26.91 9.98
N THR A 436 0.75 27.82 9.39
CA THR A 436 -0.71 27.73 9.22
C THR A 436 -1.06 27.75 7.73
N CYS A 437 -2.03 26.91 7.34
CA CYS A 437 -2.51 26.80 5.96
C CYS A 437 -3.99 26.43 6.01
N ASP A 438 -4.85 27.23 5.37
CA ASP A 438 -6.24 26.85 5.12
C ASP A 438 -6.32 25.57 4.28
N VAL A 439 -7.38 24.79 4.46
CA VAL A 439 -7.60 23.55 3.70
C VAL A 439 -8.46 23.82 2.47
N GLU A 440 -8.11 23.18 1.37
CA GLU A 440 -8.98 23.08 0.21
C GLU A 440 -10.13 22.12 0.54
N TRP A 441 -11.36 22.55 0.29
CA TRP A 441 -12.55 21.77 0.61
C TRP A 441 -12.99 20.98 -0.62
N VAL A 442 -12.91 19.65 -0.51
CA VAL A 442 -13.08 18.73 -1.63
C VAL A 442 -14.33 17.87 -1.45
N ASP A 443 -14.92 17.41 -2.55
CA ASP A 443 -16.00 16.42 -2.55
C ASP A 443 -15.46 15.05 -2.11
N ALA A 444 -16.35 14.18 -1.62
CA ALA A 444 -16.03 12.80 -1.33
C ALA A 444 -15.46 12.07 -2.56
N GLU A 445 -15.90 12.42 -3.77
CA GLU A 445 -15.42 11.85 -5.04
C GLU A 445 -14.30 12.64 -5.73
N ASP A 446 -13.76 13.70 -5.11
CA ASP A 446 -12.51 14.29 -5.60
C ASP A 446 -11.35 13.29 -5.40
N PRO A 447 -10.49 13.06 -6.41
CA PRO A 447 -9.34 12.16 -6.31
C PRO A 447 -8.37 12.57 -5.20
N LEU A 448 -7.96 11.62 -4.38
CA LEU A 448 -7.00 11.84 -3.29
C LEU A 448 -5.57 11.46 -3.70
N PHE A 449 -5.41 10.30 -4.33
CA PHE A 449 -4.11 9.80 -4.76
C PHE A 449 -4.21 8.84 -5.96
N LEU A 450 -3.07 8.70 -6.65
CA LEU A 450 -2.81 7.66 -7.64
C LEU A 450 -1.75 6.69 -7.11
N LEU A 451 -2.03 5.39 -7.08
CA LEU A 451 -1.03 4.38 -6.71
C LEU A 451 -0.80 3.38 -7.85
N TYR A 452 0.43 3.37 -8.36
CA TYR A 452 0.79 2.67 -9.59
C TYR A 452 1.18 1.21 -9.37
N THR A 453 0.22 0.30 -9.56
CA THR A 453 0.45 -1.16 -9.50
C THR A 453 0.97 -1.70 -10.84
N SER A 454 1.58 -2.89 -10.81
CA SER A 454 2.10 -3.57 -12.01
C SER A 454 0.96 -4.05 -12.91
N GLY A 455 1.11 -3.84 -14.22
CA GLY A 455 0.16 -4.29 -15.23
C GLY A 455 0.69 -5.50 -16.02
N SER A 456 -0.18 -6.49 -16.29
CA SER A 456 0.15 -7.65 -17.14
C SER A 456 0.58 -7.27 -18.56
N THR A 457 0.09 -6.13 -19.07
CA THR A 457 0.42 -5.55 -20.37
C THR A 457 1.62 -4.58 -20.35
N GLY A 458 2.42 -4.57 -19.28
CA GLY A 458 3.64 -3.75 -19.17
C GLY A 458 3.43 -2.27 -18.81
N LYS A 459 2.37 -1.61 -19.31
CA LYS A 459 1.99 -0.27 -18.82
C LYS A 459 1.51 -0.38 -17.36
N PRO A 460 2.04 0.40 -16.40
CA PRO A 460 1.56 0.37 -15.02
C PRO A 460 0.08 0.81 -14.93
N LYS A 461 -0.59 0.44 -13.84
CA LYS A 461 -2.00 0.73 -13.55
C LYS A 461 -2.08 1.83 -12.48
N GLY A 462 -2.43 3.06 -12.83
CA GLY A 462 -2.63 4.13 -11.86
C GLY A 462 -3.95 3.96 -11.11
N VAL A 463 -3.97 3.22 -10.00
CA VAL A 463 -5.18 3.00 -9.18
C VAL A 463 -5.59 4.31 -8.52
N LEU A 464 -6.81 4.78 -8.78
CA LEU A 464 -7.34 6.04 -8.25
C LEU A 464 -8.30 5.79 -7.09
N HIS A 465 -8.00 6.40 -5.94
CA HIS A 465 -8.88 6.47 -4.76
C HIS A 465 -9.38 7.90 -4.53
N THR A 466 -10.63 8.04 -4.07
CA THR A 466 -11.29 9.32 -3.81
C THR A 466 -11.46 9.60 -2.32
N THR A 467 -11.54 10.88 -1.95
CA THR A 467 -11.27 11.37 -0.59
C THR A 467 -12.20 10.80 0.48
N GLY A 468 -13.52 10.90 0.29
CA GLY A 468 -14.49 10.67 1.37
C GLY A 468 -14.66 9.19 1.71
N GLY A 469 -14.86 8.36 0.69
CA GLY A 469 -15.01 6.91 0.85
C GLY A 469 -13.77 6.25 1.45
N TYR A 470 -12.58 6.61 0.96
CA TYR A 470 -11.30 6.10 1.45
C TYR A 470 -11.00 6.54 2.90
N MET A 471 -11.30 7.80 3.26
CA MET A 471 -11.18 8.31 4.64
C MET A 471 -11.99 7.46 5.62
N VAL A 472 -13.29 7.30 5.35
CA VAL A 472 -14.20 6.55 6.24
C VAL A 472 -13.78 5.08 6.33
N TYR A 473 -13.39 4.46 5.21
CA TYR A 473 -13.06 3.04 5.17
C TYR A 473 -11.73 2.72 5.89
N THR A 474 -10.66 3.46 5.63
CA THR A 474 -9.33 3.20 6.23
C THR A 474 -9.31 3.46 7.74
N ALA A 475 -9.98 4.51 8.21
CA ALA A 475 -10.13 4.78 9.64
C ALA A 475 -10.93 3.66 10.35
N THR A 476 -11.99 3.15 9.71
CA THR A 476 -12.86 2.11 10.28
C THR A 476 -12.15 0.75 10.32
N THR A 477 -11.54 0.34 9.22
CA THR A 477 -10.77 -0.92 9.13
C THR A 477 -9.61 -0.95 10.13
N PHE A 478 -8.83 0.14 10.24
CA PHE A 478 -7.78 0.27 11.25
C PHE A 478 -8.32 0.11 12.68
N LYS A 479 -9.39 0.85 13.03
CA LYS A 479 -9.99 0.87 14.37
C LYS A 479 -10.47 -0.51 14.82
N TYR A 480 -11.13 -1.26 13.94
CA TYR A 480 -11.75 -2.54 14.30
C TYR A 480 -10.82 -3.74 14.15
N ALA A 481 -10.02 -3.83 13.08
CA ALA A 481 -9.16 -5.00 12.84
C ALA A 481 -7.92 -5.03 13.76
N PHE A 482 -7.38 -3.88 14.15
CA PHE A 482 -6.32 -3.80 15.19
C PHE A 482 -6.87 -3.48 16.59
N ASP A 483 -8.18 -3.38 16.74
CA ASP A 483 -8.85 -3.04 18.01
C ASP A 483 -8.29 -1.75 18.67
N TYR A 484 -7.94 -0.73 17.88
CA TYR A 484 -7.10 0.40 18.30
C TYR A 484 -7.67 1.18 19.51
N LYS A 485 -6.86 1.36 20.56
CA LYS A 485 -7.14 2.20 21.74
C LYS A 485 -6.26 3.45 21.71
N GLN A 486 -6.73 4.57 22.29
CA GLN A 486 -5.97 5.82 22.29
C GLN A 486 -4.59 5.75 22.96
N SER A 487 -4.36 4.77 23.83
CA SER A 487 -3.09 4.46 24.49
C SER A 487 -2.14 3.59 23.67
N ASP A 488 -2.57 3.03 22.52
CA ASP A 488 -1.72 2.17 21.70
C ASP A 488 -0.72 3.00 20.89
N ILE A 489 0.52 2.48 20.86
CA ILE A 489 1.59 2.93 19.96
C ILE A 489 1.70 1.89 18.85
N TYR A 490 1.50 2.34 17.61
CA TYR A 490 1.32 1.50 16.44
C TYR A 490 2.57 1.51 15.56
N TRP A 491 2.98 0.36 15.06
CA TRP A 491 4.04 0.28 14.05
C TRP A 491 3.65 -0.67 12.91
N CYS A 492 3.60 -0.12 11.70
CA CYS A 492 3.62 -0.90 10.47
C CYS A 492 5.01 -0.84 9.84
N THR A 493 5.57 -2.00 9.46
CA THR A 493 6.90 -2.07 8.81
C THR A 493 6.83 -1.90 7.28
N ALA A 494 5.71 -1.40 6.74
CA ALA A 494 5.51 -1.24 5.29
C ALA A 494 5.84 0.18 4.82
N ASP A 495 6.27 0.29 3.57
CA ASP A 495 6.65 1.54 2.93
C ASP A 495 5.43 2.23 2.27
N CYS A 496 5.35 3.57 2.30
CA CYS A 496 4.23 4.31 1.72
C CYS A 496 4.22 4.33 0.18
N GLY A 497 5.26 3.83 -0.49
CA GLY A 497 5.21 3.43 -1.90
C GLY A 497 4.26 2.25 -2.20
N TRP A 498 3.63 1.67 -1.17
CA TRP A 498 2.58 0.65 -1.26
C TRP A 498 1.31 1.09 -0.54
N ILE A 499 0.19 0.42 -0.83
CA ILE A 499 -1.12 0.76 -0.24
C ILE A 499 -1.11 0.59 1.29
N THR A 500 -0.34 -0.35 1.82
CA THR A 500 -0.20 -0.59 3.26
C THR A 500 0.31 0.66 4.00
N GLY A 501 1.27 1.39 3.44
CA GLY A 501 1.73 2.64 4.05
C GLY A 501 0.75 3.82 3.84
N HIS A 502 0.03 3.87 2.71
CA HIS A 502 -1.07 4.83 2.53
C HIS A 502 -2.13 4.63 3.63
N SER A 503 -2.74 3.46 3.67
CA SER A 503 -3.91 3.18 4.51
C SER A 503 -3.55 3.02 5.98
N TYR A 504 -2.36 2.46 6.29
CA TYR A 504 -2.01 1.99 7.63
C TYR A 504 -0.65 2.44 8.17
N VAL A 505 0.12 3.27 7.47
CA VAL A 505 1.12 4.15 8.13
C VAL A 505 0.58 5.57 8.24
N THR A 506 -0.06 6.09 7.18
CA THR A 506 -0.55 7.49 7.14
C THR A 506 -2.01 7.63 7.54
N TYR A 507 -2.97 7.24 6.69
CA TYR A 507 -4.34 7.75 6.81
C TYR A 507 -5.15 7.13 7.96
N GLY A 508 -5.39 5.82 7.93
CA GLY A 508 -6.20 5.12 8.95
C GLY A 508 -5.74 5.35 10.40
N PRO A 509 -4.42 5.34 10.72
CA PRO A 509 -3.91 5.63 12.05
C PRO A 509 -4.13 7.09 12.47
N LEU A 510 -3.75 8.07 11.63
CA LEU A 510 -3.87 9.49 11.98
C LEU A 510 -5.33 9.95 12.06
N LEU A 511 -6.22 9.39 11.25
CA LEU A 511 -7.69 9.57 11.36
C LEU A 511 -8.28 9.03 12.68
N ASN A 512 -7.56 8.16 13.38
CA ASN A 512 -7.91 7.69 14.73
C ASN A 512 -7.10 8.42 15.83
N GLY A 513 -6.28 9.42 15.49
CA GLY A 513 -5.39 10.10 16.43
C GLY A 513 -4.24 9.22 16.96
N ALA A 514 -3.83 8.21 16.21
CA ALA A 514 -2.82 7.25 16.65
C ALA A 514 -1.40 7.86 16.78
N THR A 515 -0.57 7.22 17.59
CA THR A 515 0.88 7.45 17.61
C THR A 515 1.52 6.37 16.75
N VAL A 516 2.13 6.74 15.62
CA VAL A 516 2.77 5.80 14.68
C VAL A 516 4.29 5.84 14.77
N VAL A 517 4.94 4.69 14.57
CA VAL A 517 6.38 4.59 14.32
C VAL A 517 6.63 4.54 12.81
N VAL A 518 7.50 5.41 12.31
CA VAL A 518 8.04 5.41 10.95
C VAL A 518 9.50 4.95 11.05
N PHE A 519 9.90 3.97 10.24
CA PHE A 519 11.25 3.39 10.28
C PHE A 519 11.91 3.47 8.90
N GLU A 520 13.06 4.14 8.82
CA GLU A 520 13.82 4.32 7.58
C GLU A 520 14.65 3.07 7.22
N GLY A 521 15.17 2.39 8.24
CA GLY A 521 16.24 1.41 8.12
C GLY A 521 15.85 0.03 7.59
N ALA A 522 16.76 -0.92 7.77
CA ALA A 522 16.52 -2.34 7.48
C ALA A 522 16.19 -3.12 8.76
N PRO A 523 15.18 -4.02 8.76
CA PRO A 523 14.75 -4.76 9.96
C PRO A 523 15.75 -5.83 10.42
N ASN A 524 16.88 -5.97 9.71
CA ASN A 524 18.01 -6.83 10.03
C ASN A 524 19.32 -6.05 10.23
N TYR A 525 19.25 -4.75 10.56
CA TYR A 525 20.41 -3.89 10.79
C TYR A 525 20.28 -3.14 12.14
N PRO A 526 21.28 -3.19 13.03
CA PRO A 526 22.59 -3.86 12.89
C PRO A 526 22.50 -5.39 12.92
N ASP A 527 21.44 -5.97 13.45
CA ASP A 527 21.15 -7.41 13.39
C ASP A 527 19.63 -7.70 13.32
N PHE A 528 19.25 -8.99 13.29
CA PHE A 528 17.86 -9.46 13.23
C PHE A 528 17.03 -9.19 14.50
N GLY A 529 17.62 -8.57 15.53
CA GLY A 529 16.91 -8.09 16.71
C GLY A 529 16.22 -6.74 16.52
N ARG A 530 16.51 -6.00 15.44
CA ARG A 530 16.11 -4.58 15.28
C ARG A 530 14.62 -4.31 15.41
N CYS A 531 13.74 -5.20 14.95
CA CYS A 531 12.30 -5.03 15.17
C CYS A 531 11.93 -5.00 16.66
N TRP A 532 12.56 -5.86 17.46
CA TRP A 532 12.21 -6.04 18.85
C TRP A 532 12.86 -4.99 19.75
N ASP A 533 14.03 -4.49 19.34
CA ASP A 533 14.66 -3.25 19.82
C ASP A 533 13.70 -2.04 19.69
N ILE A 534 13.15 -1.82 18.50
CA ILE A 534 12.20 -0.72 18.23
C ILE A 534 10.89 -0.90 19.02
N VAL A 535 10.38 -2.13 19.12
CA VAL A 535 9.20 -2.45 19.96
C VAL A 535 9.45 -2.12 21.44
N ASP A 536 10.59 -2.53 22.00
CA ASP A 536 10.94 -2.25 23.40
C ASP A 536 11.32 -0.78 23.64
N LYS A 537 11.89 -0.07 22.66
CA LYS A 537 12.21 1.36 22.73
C LYS A 537 10.95 2.21 22.84
N TYR A 538 10.05 2.09 21.87
CA TYR A 538 8.84 2.93 21.79
C TYR A 538 7.62 2.34 22.52
N LYS A 539 7.74 1.16 23.15
CA LYS A 539 6.62 0.43 23.77
C LYS A 539 5.47 0.20 22.79
N VAL A 540 5.81 -0.19 21.56
CA VAL A 540 4.85 -0.57 20.53
C VAL A 540 3.90 -1.63 21.08
N SER A 541 2.60 -1.41 20.93
CA SER A 541 1.55 -2.34 21.35
C SER A 541 0.85 -3.03 20.19
N ILE A 542 0.95 -2.46 18.98
CA ILE A 542 0.41 -3.05 17.75
C ILE A 542 1.53 -3.11 16.71
N PHE A 543 1.93 -4.32 16.31
CA PHE A 543 3.00 -4.55 15.34
C PHE A 543 2.48 -5.26 14.09
N TYR A 544 2.59 -4.59 12.93
CA TYR A 544 1.99 -5.01 11.66
C TYR A 544 3.07 -5.15 10.56
N THR A 545 3.19 -6.35 9.98
CA THR A 545 4.28 -6.67 9.04
C THR A 545 3.88 -7.69 7.98
N ALA A 546 4.73 -7.94 7.00
CA ALA A 546 4.51 -8.96 5.98
C ALA A 546 5.04 -10.35 6.43
N PRO A 547 4.37 -11.46 6.08
CA PRO A 547 4.85 -12.82 6.37
C PRO A 547 6.26 -13.11 5.86
N THR A 548 6.70 -12.49 4.76
CA THR A 548 8.11 -12.54 4.31
C THR A 548 9.10 -12.06 5.38
N LEU A 549 8.79 -11.00 6.14
CA LEU A 549 9.66 -10.59 7.24
C LEU A 549 9.57 -11.56 8.42
N VAL A 550 8.37 -12.01 8.79
CA VAL A 550 8.16 -13.03 9.85
C VAL A 550 9.01 -14.28 9.56
N ARG A 551 8.91 -14.85 8.36
CA ARG A 551 9.70 -16.01 7.92
C ARG A 551 11.20 -15.72 7.84
N SER A 552 11.59 -14.48 7.51
CA SER A 552 13.01 -14.09 7.48
C SER A 552 13.61 -13.93 8.87
N LEU A 553 12.82 -13.56 9.88
CA LEU A 553 13.29 -13.47 11.28
C LEU A 553 13.29 -14.85 11.95
N MET A 554 12.24 -15.65 11.71
CA MET A 554 12.12 -17.05 12.16
C MET A 554 13.29 -17.95 11.72
N ARG A 555 13.97 -17.62 10.62
CA ARG A 555 15.10 -18.40 10.10
C ARG A 555 16.41 -18.18 10.87
N GLU A 556 16.60 -17.03 11.49
CA GLU A 556 17.92 -16.56 11.96
C GLU A 556 18.16 -16.83 13.45
N GLY A 557 17.16 -17.33 14.18
CA GLY A 557 17.29 -17.74 15.58
C GLY A 557 16.35 -17.00 16.53
N ASP A 558 15.73 -17.76 17.45
CA ASP A 558 14.81 -17.24 18.46
C ASP A 558 15.52 -16.35 19.49
N GLU A 559 16.84 -16.45 19.64
CA GLU A 559 17.67 -15.60 20.49
C GLU A 559 17.62 -14.11 20.10
N HIS A 560 17.44 -13.80 18.81
CA HIS A 560 17.27 -12.42 18.34
C HIS A 560 15.94 -11.82 18.82
N VAL A 561 14.93 -12.63 19.11
CA VAL A 561 13.60 -12.23 19.60
C VAL A 561 13.52 -12.26 21.12
N THR A 562 13.99 -13.35 21.72
CA THR A 562 13.81 -13.66 23.15
C THR A 562 14.70 -12.81 24.07
N ARG A 563 15.79 -12.22 23.56
CA ARG A 563 16.58 -11.22 24.30
C ARG A 563 15.83 -9.90 24.55
N TYR A 564 14.68 -9.68 23.91
CA TYR A 564 13.81 -8.52 24.09
C TYR A 564 12.51 -8.89 24.81
N SER A 565 12.00 -7.94 25.58
CA SER A 565 10.84 -8.07 26.46
C SER A 565 9.53 -8.18 25.68
N ARG A 566 9.27 -7.24 24.75
CA ARG A 566 8.07 -7.18 23.88
C ARG A 566 6.73 -7.18 24.63
N LYS A 567 6.74 -6.96 25.94
CA LYS A 567 5.56 -7.02 26.83
C LYS A 567 4.52 -5.92 26.58
N SER A 568 4.88 -4.87 25.84
CA SER A 568 3.92 -3.87 25.38
C SER A 568 2.99 -4.38 24.27
N LEU A 569 3.40 -5.41 23.52
CA LEU A 569 2.60 -5.99 22.44
C LEU A 569 1.28 -6.55 22.99
N ARG A 570 0.21 -6.16 22.30
CA ARG A 570 -1.20 -6.48 22.54
C ARG A 570 -1.85 -7.10 21.30
N VAL A 571 -1.50 -6.61 20.11
CA VAL A 571 -1.98 -7.12 18.81
C VAL A 571 -0.81 -7.27 17.84
N LEU A 572 -0.81 -8.36 17.09
CA LEU A 572 0.07 -8.58 15.94
C LEU A 572 -0.75 -8.49 14.65
N GLY A 573 -0.12 -8.34 13.50
CA GLY A 573 -0.84 -8.47 12.22
C GLY A 573 0.04 -8.86 11.03
N SER A 574 -0.60 -9.48 10.03
CA SER A 574 0.02 -9.94 8.78
C SER A 574 -0.69 -9.40 7.54
N VAL A 575 0.07 -9.20 6.46
CA VAL A 575 -0.42 -8.58 5.21
C VAL A 575 0.38 -8.96 3.96
N GLY A 576 -0.30 -8.99 2.82
CA GLY A 576 0.28 -8.93 1.47
C GLY A 576 0.53 -10.27 0.81
N GLU A 577 0.46 -11.36 1.57
CA GLU A 577 0.55 -12.75 1.13
C GLU A 577 -0.05 -13.66 2.22
N PRO A 578 -0.46 -14.90 1.93
CA PRO A 578 -0.86 -15.85 2.96
C PRO A 578 0.28 -16.17 3.93
N ILE A 579 0.01 -16.13 5.23
CA ILE A 579 0.93 -16.61 6.27
C ILE A 579 0.75 -18.13 6.46
N ASN A 580 1.82 -18.91 6.33
CA ASN A 580 1.75 -20.35 6.54
C ASN A 580 1.58 -20.68 8.05
N PRO A 581 0.88 -21.78 8.42
CA PRO A 581 0.58 -22.12 9.81
C PRO A 581 1.81 -22.14 10.75
N SER A 582 2.96 -22.59 10.28
CA SER A 582 4.22 -22.60 11.03
C SER A 582 4.76 -21.20 11.34
N ALA A 583 4.74 -20.28 10.37
CA ALA A 583 5.13 -18.89 10.59
C ALA A 583 4.10 -18.13 11.45
N TRP A 584 2.81 -18.44 11.28
CA TRP A 584 1.73 -17.93 12.13
C TRP A 584 1.95 -18.36 13.59
N ARG A 585 2.18 -19.65 13.84
CA ARG A 585 2.43 -20.21 15.18
C ARG A 585 3.71 -19.66 15.81
N TRP A 586 4.78 -19.43 15.05
CA TRP A 586 5.99 -18.75 15.54
C TRP A 586 5.71 -17.29 15.93
N PHE A 587 4.97 -16.55 15.10
CA PHE A 587 4.62 -15.16 15.36
C PHE A 587 3.71 -15.03 16.60
N PHE A 588 2.72 -15.92 16.74
CA PHE A 588 1.84 -15.95 17.92
C PHE A 588 2.59 -16.36 19.21
N ASN A 589 3.29 -17.50 19.19
CA ASN A 589 3.90 -18.06 20.40
C ASN A 589 5.18 -17.35 20.82
N LEU A 590 6.12 -17.10 19.89
CA LEU A 590 7.41 -16.52 20.26
C LEU A 590 7.34 -14.99 20.35
N VAL A 591 6.90 -14.33 19.28
CA VAL A 591 6.86 -12.85 19.23
C VAL A 591 5.73 -12.31 20.09
N GLY A 592 4.53 -12.90 19.95
CA GLY A 592 3.32 -12.53 20.69
C GLY A 592 3.19 -13.14 22.09
N ASP A 593 4.15 -13.99 22.51
CA ASP A 593 4.20 -14.61 23.85
C ASP A 593 2.91 -15.41 24.19
N SER A 594 2.26 -15.96 23.15
CA SER A 594 0.91 -16.57 23.18
C SER A 594 -0.21 -15.68 23.76
N ARG A 595 0.02 -14.35 23.88
CA ARG A 595 -0.93 -13.36 24.40
C ARG A 595 -1.59 -12.52 23.31
N CYS A 596 -0.90 -12.31 22.19
CA CYS A 596 -1.26 -11.30 21.19
C CYS A 596 -1.98 -11.95 20.00
N PRO A 597 -3.30 -11.78 19.81
CA PRO A 597 -3.99 -12.25 18.61
C PRO A 597 -3.40 -11.62 17.34
N ILE A 598 -3.47 -12.35 16.22
CA ILE A 598 -2.94 -11.93 14.92
C ILE A 598 -4.08 -11.44 14.03
N SER A 599 -4.02 -10.18 13.62
CA SER A 599 -4.86 -9.59 12.57
C SER A 599 -4.26 -9.94 11.21
N ASP A 600 -4.60 -11.11 10.67
CA ASP A 600 -4.20 -11.52 9.31
C ASP A 600 -5.15 -10.89 8.28
N THR A 601 -4.62 -10.00 7.44
CA THR A 601 -5.42 -9.07 6.63
C THR A 601 -5.31 -9.37 5.14
N TRP A 602 -6.38 -9.88 4.53
CA TRP A 602 -6.51 -9.92 3.07
C TRP A 602 -7.24 -8.69 2.53
N TRP A 603 -6.61 -8.07 1.54
CA TRP A 603 -7.03 -6.89 0.80
C TRP A 603 -6.03 -6.59 -0.32
N GLN A 604 -6.34 -5.61 -1.18
CA GLN A 604 -5.55 -5.27 -2.36
C GLN A 604 -5.38 -3.74 -2.49
N THR A 605 -4.55 -3.26 -3.43
CA THR A 605 -4.38 -1.81 -3.65
C THR A 605 -5.68 -1.18 -4.15
N GLU A 606 -6.41 -1.95 -4.95
CA GLU A 606 -7.72 -1.66 -5.51
C GLU A 606 -8.84 -1.58 -4.43
N THR A 607 -8.71 -2.27 -3.29
CA THR A 607 -9.76 -2.30 -2.25
C THR A 607 -9.64 -1.22 -1.18
N GLY A 608 -8.52 -0.49 -1.14
CA GLY A 608 -8.28 0.67 -0.26
C GLY A 608 -8.06 0.35 1.22
N GLY A 609 -8.71 -0.68 1.75
CA GLY A 609 -8.52 -1.21 3.10
C GLY A 609 -8.90 -2.68 3.22
N PHE A 610 -8.87 -3.20 4.45
CA PHE A 610 -9.15 -4.60 4.78
C PHE A 610 -10.49 -5.10 4.25
N MET A 611 -10.51 -6.33 3.73
CA MET A 611 -11.70 -6.96 3.13
C MET A 611 -12.11 -8.25 3.83
N ILE A 612 -11.13 -9.08 4.19
CA ILE A 612 -11.31 -10.28 5.02
C ILE A 612 -10.20 -10.24 6.08
N THR A 613 -10.58 -10.24 7.36
CA THR A 613 -9.64 -10.12 8.50
C THR A 613 -10.36 -10.52 9.80
N PRO A 614 -9.68 -11.16 10.77
CA PRO A 614 -10.28 -11.35 12.08
C PRO A 614 -10.42 -10.00 12.81
N LEU A 615 -11.52 -9.86 13.55
CA LEU A 615 -11.61 -8.85 14.61
C LEU A 615 -11.13 -9.52 15.91
N PRO A 616 -9.99 -9.07 16.50
CA PRO A 616 -9.17 -9.91 17.38
C PRO A 616 -9.78 -10.23 18.75
N GLY A 617 -10.93 -9.66 19.11
CA GLY A 617 -11.70 -10.01 20.32
C GLY A 617 -13.06 -10.66 20.03
N ALA A 618 -13.35 -10.99 18.76
CA ALA A 618 -14.66 -11.50 18.35
C ALA A 618 -14.66 -13.01 18.02
N TRP A 619 -13.58 -13.53 17.42
CA TRP A 619 -13.56 -14.87 16.83
C TRP A 619 -12.30 -15.68 17.21
N PRO A 620 -12.39 -17.02 17.32
CA PRO A 620 -11.22 -17.88 17.31
C PRO A 620 -10.43 -17.72 16.01
N GLN A 621 -9.12 -17.90 16.05
CA GLN A 621 -8.24 -17.78 14.88
C GLN A 621 -7.73 -19.17 14.44
N LYS A 622 -7.91 -19.49 13.15
CA LYS A 622 -7.29 -20.65 12.51
C LYS A 622 -5.94 -20.22 11.89
N PRO A 623 -4.79 -20.83 12.25
CA PRO A 623 -3.48 -20.40 11.76
C PRO A 623 -3.38 -20.40 10.22
N GLY A 624 -3.25 -19.23 9.61
CA GLY A 624 -3.18 -19.05 8.15
C GLY A 624 -4.51 -18.77 7.43
N SER A 625 -5.60 -18.58 8.17
CA SER A 625 -6.88 -18.08 7.65
C SER A 625 -7.05 -16.58 7.95
N ALA A 626 -7.52 -15.82 6.96
CA ALA A 626 -7.97 -14.44 7.15
C ALA A 626 -9.35 -14.37 7.87
N THR A 627 -9.97 -15.52 8.16
CA THR A 627 -11.24 -15.70 8.88
C THR A 627 -12.47 -15.19 8.10
N PHE A 628 -12.99 -14.01 8.42
CA PHE A 628 -14.32 -13.55 8.01
C PHE A 628 -14.26 -12.16 7.35
N PRO A 629 -15.25 -11.80 6.51
CA PRO A 629 -15.29 -10.49 5.86
C PRO A 629 -15.42 -9.32 6.83
N PHE A 630 -14.90 -8.17 6.40
CA PHE A 630 -15.11 -6.91 7.09
C PHE A 630 -16.52 -6.36 6.83
N PHE A 631 -16.94 -5.37 7.63
CA PHE A 631 -18.25 -4.71 7.46
C PHE A 631 -18.40 -4.12 6.05
N GLY A 632 -19.58 -4.28 5.46
CA GLY A 632 -19.89 -3.85 4.09
C GLY A 632 -19.35 -4.77 2.98
N VAL A 633 -18.58 -5.81 3.29
CA VAL A 633 -17.95 -6.68 2.29
C VAL A 633 -18.71 -8.00 2.18
N GLN A 634 -19.24 -8.32 0.99
CA GLN A 634 -19.86 -9.62 0.70
C GLN A 634 -18.93 -10.43 -0.22
N PRO A 635 -18.02 -11.27 0.32
CA PRO A 635 -17.19 -12.14 -0.50
C PRO A 635 -18.05 -13.27 -1.07
N VAL A 636 -17.85 -13.57 -2.35
CA VAL A 636 -18.43 -14.76 -3.01
C VAL A 636 -17.33 -15.54 -3.69
N ILE A 637 -17.40 -16.87 -3.58
CA ILE A 637 -16.52 -17.79 -4.28
C ILE A 637 -17.31 -18.31 -5.47
N VAL A 638 -16.75 -18.19 -6.68
CA VAL A 638 -17.41 -18.64 -7.92
C VAL A 638 -16.62 -19.71 -8.65
N ASP A 639 -17.31 -20.50 -9.48
CA ASP A 639 -16.68 -21.44 -10.42
C ASP A 639 -16.14 -20.74 -11.68
N GLU A 640 -15.54 -21.50 -12.60
CA GLU A 640 -15.03 -21.00 -13.90
C GLU A 640 -16.10 -20.31 -14.78
N LYS A 641 -17.39 -20.46 -14.47
CA LYS A 641 -18.52 -19.88 -15.21
C LYS A 641 -19.17 -18.70 -14.48
N GLY A 642 -18.67 -18.35 -13.30
CA GLY A 642 -19.23 -17.27 -12.47
C GLY A 642 -20.45 -17.67 -11.63
N ALA A 643 -20.72 -18.97 -11.43
CA ALA A 643 -21.77 -19.44 -10.54
C ALA A 643 -21.29 -19.39 -9.07
N GLU A 644 -22.08 -18.79 -8.18
CA GLU A 644 -21.79 -18.74 -6.73
C GLU A 644 -21.79 -20.15 -6.11
N LEU A 645 -20.75 -20.45 -5.32
CA LEU A 645 -20.60 -21.70 -4.59
C LEU A 645 -21.03 -21.53 -3.13
N GLU A 646 -21.96 -22.38 -2.67
CA GLU A 646 -22.47 -22.41 -1.30
C GLU A 646 -21.72 -23.42 -0.42
N GLY A 647 -21.77 -23.24 0.91
CA GLY A 647 -21.16 -24.16 1.88
C GLY A 647 -19.63 -24.17 1.85
N GLU A 648 -19.04 -25.34 2.11
CA GLU A 648 -17.61 -25.59 1.99
C GLU A 648 -17.23 -25.72 0.50
N CYS A 649 -16.33 -24.86 0.03
CA CYS A 649 -16.04 -24.72 -1.39
C CYS A 649 -14.66 -24.10 -1.68
N SER A 650 -14.19 -24.19 -2.92
CA SER A 650 -12.99 -23.50 -3.42
C SER A 650 -13.19 -22.99 -4.84
N GLY A 651 -12.65 -21.82 -5.17
CA GLY A 651 -12.84 -21.17 -6.46
C GLY A 651 -12.27 -19.75 -6.54
N TYR A 652 -12.81 -18.94 -7.46
CA TYR A 652 -12.38 -17.56 -7.70
C TYR A 652 -13.01 -16.61 -6.68
N LEU A 653 -12.22 -15.77 -6.02
CA LEU A 653 -12.73 -14.81 -5.05
C LEU A 653 -13.23 -13.53 -5.74
N CYS A 654 -14.51 -13.22 -5.55
CA CYS A 654 -15.14 -11.99 -5.99
C CYS A 654 -15.84 -11.27 -4.81
N VAL A 655 -16.22 -10.01 -5.00
CA VAL A 655 -16.99 -9.22 -4.02
C VAL A 655 -18.29 -8.73 -4.66
N LYS A 656 -19.39 -8.86 -3.92
CA LYS A 656 -20.76 -8.54 -4.32
C LYS A 656 -21.19 -7.21 -3.70
N GLY A 657 -21.57 -6.25 -4.55
CA GLY A 657 -21.77 -4.86 -4.16
C GLY A 657 -20.47 -4.11 -3.88
N SER A 658 -20.54 -2.78 -3.82
CA SER A 658 -19.39 -1.91 -3.53
C SER A 658 -19.23 -1.61 -2.05
N TRP A 659 -18.08 -1.05 -1.68
CA TRP A 659 -17.73 -0.60 -0.33
C TRP A 659 -17.06 0.78 -0.42
N PRO A 660 -17.10 1.61 0.65
CA PRO A 660 -16.67 3.02 0.54
C PRO A 660 -15.23 3.20 0.04
N GLY A 661 -14.32 2.31 0.45
CA GLY A 661 -12.88 2.35 0.10
C GLY A 661 -12.51 1.77 -1.27
N ALA A 662 -13.47 1.40 -2.12
CA ALA A 662 -13.16 0.87 -3.45
C ALA A 662 -12.51 1.92 -4.36
N PHE A 663 -11.46 1.55 -5.09
CA PHE A 663 -10.94 2.36 -6.21
C PHE A 663 -12.02 2.67 -7.27
N ARG A 664 -12.00 3.90 -7.80
CA ARG A 664 -13.03 4.39 -8.73
C ARG A 664 -12.70 4.15 -10.21
N THR A 665 -11.42 4.07 -10.53
CA THR A 665 -10.94 3.84 -11.91
C THR A 665 -9.44 3.48 -11.89
N LEU A 666 -8.93 3.06 -13.06
CA LEU A 666 -7.54 3.33 -13.41
C LEU A 666 -7.45 4.71 -14.08
N TYR A 667 -6.46 5.52 -13.72
CA TYR A 667 -6.26 6.86 -14.25
C TYR A 667 -5.96 6.83 -15.75
N GLY A 668 -6.69 7.65 -16.52
CA GLY A 668 -6.59 7.71 -17.99
C GLY A 668 -6.98 6.42 -18.74
N ASP A 669 -7.47 5.38 -18.06
CA ASP A 669 -7.51 4.01 -18.60
C ASP A 669 -8.73 3.21 -18.06
N HIS A 670 -9.93 3.79 -18.18
CA HIS A 670 -11.14 3.21 -17.59
C HIS A 670 -11.62 1.92 -18.28
N GLU A 671 -11.43 1.78 -19.60
CA GLU A 671 -11.75 0.54 -20.32
C GLU A 671 -10.98 -0.67 -19.74
N ARG A 672 -9.73 -0.46 -19.33
CA ARG A 672 -8.91 -1.46 -18.65
C ARG A 672 -9.34 -1.70 -17.21
N TYR A 673 -9.92 -0.72 -16.52
CA TYR A 673 -10.56 -0.93 -15.21
C TYR A 673 -11.75 -1.89 -15.36
N GLU A 674 -12.67 -1.63 -16.28
CA GLU A 674 -13.81 -2.52 -16.55
C GLU A 674 -13.33 -3.93 -16.96
N THR A 675 -12.40 -4.00 -17.91
CA THR A 675 -11.85 -5.25 -18.44
C THR A 675 -11.06 -6.08 -17.42
N THR A 676 -10.29 -5.45 -16.53
CA THR A 676 -9.43 -6.19 -15.58
C THR A 676 -10.21 -6.75 -14.40
N TYR A 677 -11.25 -6.07 -13.92
CA TYR A 677 -11.88 -6.36 -12.63
C TYR A 677 -13.37 -6.71 -12.69
N PHE A 678 -14.08 -6.46 -13.80
CA PHE A 678 -15.53 -6.64 -13.89
C PHE A 678 -15.97 -7.50 -15.09
N SER A 679 -15.23 -7.51 -16.20
CA SER A 679 -15.58 -8.30 -17.39
C SER A 679 -15.49 -9.83 -17.21
N ALA A 680 -14.67 -10.32 -16.27
CA ALA A 680 -14.51 -11.76 -16.02
C ALA A 680 -15.77 -12.38 -15.39
N PHE A 681 -16.36 -11.70 -14.40
CA PHE A 681 -17.55 -12.14 -13.69
C PHE A 681 -18.55 -10.97 -13.54
N PRO A 682 -19.27 -10.60 -14.62
CA PRO A 682 -20.06 -9.37 -14.65
C PRO A 682 -21.18 -9.32 -13.59
N GLY A 683 -21.13 -8.28 -12.75
CA GLY A 683 -21.96 -8.13 -11.55
C GLY A 683 -21.15 -8.15 -10.24
N TYR A 684 -19.88 -8.55 -10.28
CA TYR A 684 -18.98 -8.62 -9.12
C TYR A 684 -17.66 -7.89 -9.40
N TYR A 685 -17.00 -7.43 -8.34
CA TYR A 685 -15.57 -7.13 -8.38
C TYR A 685 -14.78 -8.44 -8.32
N PHE A 686 -14.02 -8.78 -9.35
CA PHE A 686 -13.09 -9.90 -9.35
C PHE A 686 -11.74 -9.47 -8.76
N SER A 687 -11.33 -10.08 -7.65
CA SER A 687 -10.04 -9.79 -7.03
C SER A 687 -8.86 -10.37 -7.83
N GLY A 688 -9.11 -11.43 -8.61
CA GLY A 688 -8.06 -12.18 -9.27
C GLY A 688 -7.29 -13.15 -8.38
N ASP A 689 -7.71 -13.33 -7.13
CA ASP A 689 -7.15 -14.32 -6.19
C ASP A 689 -8.05 -15.56 -6.08
N GLY A 690 -7.49 -16.69 -5.70
CA GLY A 690 -8.25 -17.88 -5.32
C GLY A 690 -8.65 -17.84 -3.85
N CYS A 691 -9.76 -18.49 -3.50
CA CYS A 691 -10.14 -18.67 -2.10
C CYS A 691 -10.88 -20.00 -1.88
N SER A 692 -10.58 -20.63 -0.75
CA SER A 692 -11.41 -21.69 -0.16
C SER A 692 -12.16 -21.16 1.05
N ARG A 693 -13.38 -21.62 1.26
CA ARG A 693 -14.15 -21.42 2.49
C ARG A 693 -14.41 -22.80 3.09
N ASP A 694 -14.03 -23.01 4.35
CA ASP A 694 -14.23 -24.28 5.03
C ASP A 694 -15.63 -24.43 5.65
N LYS A 695 -15.92 -25.62 6.17
CA LYS A 695 -17.18 -25.97 6.87
C LYS A 695 -17.64 -24.96 7.94
N ASP A 696 -16.72 -24.23 8.57
CA ASP A 696 -16.99 -23.28 9.67
C ASP A 696 -17.07 -21.82 9.15
N GLY A 697 -17.02 -21.62 7.82
CA GLY A 697 -17.09 -20.30 7.16
C GLY A 697 -15.77 -19.55 7.07
N TYR A 698 -14.65 -20.13 7.52
CA TYR A 698 -13.35 -19.46 7.51
C TYR A 698 -12.77 -19.41 6.08
N HIS A 699 -12.27 -18.24 5.69
CA HIS A 699 -11.71 -17.98 4.37
C HIS A 699 -10.19 -18.21 4.36
N TRP A 700 -9.74 -18.96 3.36
CA TRP A 700 -8.35 -19.34 3.14
C TRP A 700 -7.92 -18.86 1.76
N LEU A 701 -6.95 -17.96 1.69
CA LEU A 701 -6.57 -17.27 0.47
C LEU A 701 -5.49 -18.05 -0.28
N THR A 702 -5.76 -18.41 -1.54
CA THR A 702 -4.84 -19.20 -2.36
C THR A 702 -4.27 -18.35 -3.48
N VAL A 703 -2.96 -18.10 -3.42
CA VAL A 703 -2.18 -17.55 -4.53
C VAL A 703 -1.92 -18.68 -5.53
N ASP A 704 -2.97 -19.10 -6.25
CA ASP A 704 -2.82 -20.16 -7.25
C ASP A 704 -1.95 -19.66 -8.41
N ILE A 705 -0.81 -20.31 -8.58
CA ILE A 705 0.18 -20.00 -9.60
C ILE A 705 -0.35 -20.36 -11.01
N ALA A 706 -1.25 -21.33 -11.15
CA ALA A 706 -1.89 -21.62 -12.43
C ALA A 706 -2.82 -20.47 -12.85
N LEU A 707 -3.68 -20.02 -11.94
CA LEU A 707 -4.58 -18.87 -12.08
C LEU A 707 -3.79 -17.56 -12.32
N ALA A 708 -2.69 -17.37 -11.59
CA ALA A 708 -1.76 -16.25 -11.78
C ALA A 708 -0.98 -16.31 -13.10
N LEU A 709 -0.80 -17.49 -13.71
CA LEU A 709 -0.24 -17.66 -15.06
C LEU A 709 -1.31 -17.44 -16.14
N GLN A 710 -2.57 -17.81 -15.88
CA GLN A 710 -3.71 -17.61 -16.79
C GLN A 710 -3.99 -16.11 -17.04
N LYS A 711 -3.71 -15.26 -16.05
CA LYS A 711 -3.62 -13.79 -16.18
C LYS A 711 -2.62 -13.29 -17.23
N TRP A 712 -1.66 -14.11 -17.68
CA TRP A 712 -0.69 -13.81 -18.73
C TRP A 712 -1.04 -14.54 -20.03
N ASN A 713 -2.11 -14.09 -20.70
CA ASN A 713 -2.54 -14.59 -22.01
C ASN A 713 -1.49 -14.28 -23.10
N LEU A 714 -0.40 -15.05 -23.10
CA LEU A 714 0.80 -14.83 -23.89
C LEU A 714 0.74 -15.63 -25.20
N PRO A 715 1.08 -15.04 -26.37
CA PRO A 715 1.01 -15.72 -27.68
C PRO A 715 1.82 -17.02 -27.82
N TRP A 716 2.65 -17.36 -26.83
CA TRP A 716 3.60 -18.47 -26.84
C TRP A 716 3.11 -19.73 -26.11
N TRP A 717 1.89 -19.74 -25.58
CA TRP A 717 1.31 -20.89 -24.84
C TRP A 717 1.32 -22.20 -25.64
N HIS A 718 1.24 -22.16 -26.97
CA HIS A 718 1.31 -23.35 -27.83
C HIS A 718 2.73 -23.86 -28.12
N THR A 719 3.78 -23.24 -27.57
CA THR A 719 5.16 -23.71 -27.80
C THR A 719 5.45 -25.00 -27.02
N PRO A 720 6.01 -26.06 -27.65
CA PRO A 720 6.28 -27.34 -26.99
C PRO A 720 7.23 -27.27 -25.78
N ILE A 721 7.99 -26.17 -25.63
CA ILE A 721 8.89 -25.92 -24.52
C ILE A 721 8.10 -25.59 -23.25
N VAL A 722 7.09 -24.71 -23.33
CA VAL A 722 6.24 -24.34 -22.18
C VAL A 722 5.47 -25.56 -21.67
N LEU A 723 4.87 -26.34 -22.59
CA LEU A 723 4.15 -27.57 -22.22
C LEU A 723 5.07 -28.63 -21.59
N LYS A 724 6.33 -28.76 -22.06
CA LYS A 724 7.33 -29.63 -21.45
C LYS A 724 7.78 -29.15 -20.06
N LEU A 725 7.94 -27.84 -19.84
CA LEU A 725 8.21 -27.31 -18.49
C LEU A 725 7.03 -27.56 -17.54
N LEU A 726 5.78 -27.36 -18.01
CA LEU A 726 4.59 -27.62 -17.21
C LEU A 726 4.52 -29.10 -16.80
N LEU A 727 4.71 -30.02 -17.74
CA LEU A 727 4.79 -31.46 -17.50
C LEU A 727 5.95 -31.84 -16.57
N LEU A 728 7.09 -31.14 -16.62
CA LEU A 728 8.20 -31.35 -15.69
C LEU A 728 7.81 -30.95 -14.25
N VAL A 729 7.19 -29.78 -14.07
CA VAL A 729 6.72 -29.28 -12.77
C VAL A 729 5.63 -30.18 -12.18
N LEU A 730 4.65 -30.62 -12.99
CA LEU A 730 3.64 -31.61 -12.57
C LEU A 730 4.27 -32.97 -12.21
N SER A 731 5.24 -33.46 -12.99
CA SER A 731 5.97 -34.70 -12.72
C SER A 731 6.81 -34.65 -11.43
N MET A 732 7.33 -33.47 -11.08
CA MET A 732 8.02 -33.25 -9.80
C MET A 732 7.03 -33.19 -8.63
N ARG A 733 5.86 -32.54 -8.80
CA ARG A 733 4.79 -32.50 -7.78
C ARG A 733 4.26 -33.90 -7.46
N LEU A 734 4.10 -34.77 -8.47
CA LEU A 734 3.70 -36.18 -8.32
C LEU A 734 4.77 -37.09 -7.66
N LYS A 735 5.94 -36.55 -7.27
CA LYS A 735 7.04 -37.31 -6.64
C LYS A 735 7.47 -36.79 -5.27
N GLY A 736 6.61 -35.99 -4.61
CA GLY A 736 6.74 -35.68 -3.17
C GLY A 736 8.05 -35.02 -2.75
N ARG A 737 8.66 -34.20 -3.62
CA ARG A 737 9.86 -33.41 -3.29
C ARG A 737 9.66 -31.95 -3.63
N GLU A 738 9.26 -31.19 -2.61
CA GLU A 738 9.15 -29.74 -2.70
C GLU A 738 10.52 -29.06 -2.59
N TYR A 739 10.74 -28.03 -3.40
CA TYR A 739 11.83 -27.06 -3.22
C TYR A 739 11.37 -25.69 -3.72
N MET A 740 11.28 -24.71 -2.81
CA MET A 740 10.99 -23.31 -3.15
C MET A 740 11.99 -22.69 -4.14
N HIS A 741 13.19 -23.27 -4.26
CA HIS A 741 14.18 -22.89 -5.27
C HIS A 741 13.63 -22.94 -6.70
N SER A 742 12.61 -23.74 -6.99
CA SER A 742 11.99 -23.84 -8.32
C SER A 742 11.46 -22.51 -8.85
N LEU A 743 10.88 -21.63 -8.01
CA LEU A 743 10.43 -20.31 -8.47
C LEU A 743 11.60 -19.35 -8.77
N LEU A 744 12.66 -19.43 -7.97
CA LEU A 744 13.86 -18.61 -8.18
C LEU A 744 14.61 -19.06 -9.44
N TRP A 745 14.73 -20.37 -9.65
CA TRP A 745 15.28 -20.95 -10.87
C TRP A 745 14.40 -20.65 -12.09
N LEU A 746 13.07 -20.73 -12.00
CA LEU A 746 12.20 -20.40 -13.14
C LEU A 746 12.34 -18.92 -13.54
N LYS A 747 12.40 -17.99 -12.57
CA LYS A 747 12.73 -16.58 -12.84
C LYS A 747 14.12 -16.42 -13.47
N ALA A 748 15.15 -17.08 -12.93
CA ALA A 748 16.51 -17.00 -13.46
C ALA A 748 16.60 -17.55 -14.89
N PHE A 749 15.99 -18.71 -15.17
CA PHE A 749 16.05 -19.37 -16.47
C PHE A 749 15.27 -18.62 -17.55
N LEU A 750 14.10 -18.03 -17.22
CA LEU A 750 13.43 -17.08 -18.12
C LEU A 750 14.29 -15.84 -18.37
N THR A 751 14.95 -15.28 -17.34
CA THR A 751 15.82 -14.10 -17.50
C THR A 751 17.03 -14.40 -18.40
N VAL A 752 17.60 -15.60 -18.31
CA VAL A 752 18.69 -16.08 -19.19
C VAL A 752 18.21 -16.24 -20.64
N MET A 753 17.04 -16.86 -20.87
CA MET A 753 16.49 -16.97 -22.24
C MET A 753 16.10 -15.61 -22.83
N ILE A 754 15.52 -14.69 -22.06
CA ILE A 754 15.11 -13.34 -22.51
C ILE A 754 16.33 -12.47 -22.85
N SER A 755 17.47 -12.69 -22.20
CA SER A 755 18.72 -11.94 -22.45
C SER A 755 19.61 -12.51 -23.57
N GLY A 756 19.17 -13.58 -24.26
CA GLY A 756 19.80 -14.10 -25.47
C GLY A 756 21.21 -14.68 -25.30
N LYS A 757 21.69 -14.83 -24.06
CA LYS A 757 23.03 -15.37 -23.74
C LYS A 757 22.93 -16.81 -23.25
N VAL A 758 23.11 -17.74 -24.18
CA VAL A 758 23.37 -19.15 -23.85
C VAL A 758 24.81 -19.29 -23.33
N LEU A 759 24.96 -20.07 -22.27
CA LEU A 759 26.19 -20.68 -21.80
C LEU A 759 25.92 -22.19 -21.63
#